data_AF-A0A6I6AIN8-F1
#
_entry.id   AF-A0A6I6AIN8-F1
#
_cell.length_a   1.000
_cell.length_b   1.000
_cell.length_c   1.000
_cell.angle_alpha   90.00
_cell.angle_beta   90.00
_cell.angle_gamma   90.00
#
_symmetry.space_group_name_H-M   'P 1'
#
loop_
_entity.id
_entity.type
_entity.pdbx_description
1 polymer ?
#
loop_
_entity_poly.entity_id
_entity_poly.type
_entity_poly.pdbx_seq_one_letter_code
_entity_poly.pdbx_strand_id
1 'polypeptide(L)'
;MKAVVRLPFLVCLLCCAFPSLIFSQELSSSLEQQLRQAPLNRLAQEARLRGNPERGALVFYKSVAACIKCHDSGANATPLGPDLTKADQNASDEYLVESILFPSRKIKQGFETVNIVTSAGKLISGLVAEERPDALVLRDAANLGQEIVVPKDDIDERTSGSKSMMPEGLVATLHDQAEFYDLVSYVFEIARGGAQRAAELKPSAEALIVKDDTQNLDHAGIIKRMNQRDFAEGERIYHGLCKNCHGMDGNTPSLPTARAFGTQPLKFGVDPYRMFLTLSKGNGLMGPMQHLSPRERYQVVHYIREKFMKPGNPAYQRVTPDYLKQLPPGTESGEFDLKIERDFGPALASQLSRITTSALTVKLNAETTISYDLHTLNQAGLWQGGFLDLSETQHIRGRGEGVPEPDGKQLAGLAGWQWGHEGTLDYPREKLRPRGPLPAEWLRYHGHYVHGNQLVLSYAIDDREILELPQAIPGKTAVRHSLRIGPGKALVLSTATPQIPDAVAFIAGPGNQSSMERTQDATGTFAFCGQLETGTFAASAVRGDTKGMTWHVDDKQRFVLSIPADQESRLIEISCFMGKEEADYDAAQTLFREAEQTEVTDPRSLIQGGKANCPDVLTTVGYPGLETGAYALDTITIPRETPWNTWFRTSALDFFPDGRMVVSTHGGDIWIVSGLDKGLLDLKWKRFAGGLYEPFGIKVVDGLIYVTCKDRLTRLHDLNQDGEADFYESFSADTDVSRFFHSFNFDLQTDSQGNFYYTKCGQYTSYALPGAVIKVSPDGKQRDVVCTGFRTPNGMGMLPDDRMTVSDNQGNWIPASKISLVKPGGFYGYVQTHAGGKNWAPDGGRIDHRKVIPPKTFDQPLIWMPQDYDNSSGGQLWVDDPRWGPLSGRLLHTSFGKGWMYYLILQDFEDVSQAAIIKLPFHFSTGIHRARVNPADGQVYAVGLDGWNGGGRRGLRDQGIQRLRYTGKPLSMVTDCQVEADGLRIDFNFPLDPKSASDLKSYFAEQWNYHWRPEYGSDMFSPATDRPGKDKLNIKSALLSADGKSVKLMVPDLKPVNQVHLKLNLKAKSGEPFAEEVYWTINRVPKP
;
A
#
# COMPACT_ATOMS: atom_id res chain seq x y z
N MET A 1 28.88 56.44 28.49
CA MET A 1 29.19 57.34 27.36
C MET A 1 28.19 57.07 26.25
N LYS A 2 27.45 58.12 25.89
CA LYS A 2 26.65 58.41 24.68
C LYS A 2 26.19 57.25 23.76
N ALA A 3 24.99 57.23 23.19
CA ALA A 3 23.78 58.03 23.29
C ALA A 3 22.80 57.39 22.26
N VAL A 4 21.55 57.07 22.64
CA VAL A 4 20.31 57.82 22.32
C VAL A 4 19.79 57.49 20.89
N VAL A 5 18.79 56.60 20.72
CA VAL A 5 17.32 56.72 21.00
C VAL A 5 16.53 57.23 19.78
N ARG A 6 15.53 56.48 19.28
CA ARG A 6 14.07 56.75 19.42
C ARG A 6 13.19 55.89 18.48
N LEU A 7 12.22 55.19 19.08
CA LEU A 7 10.88 54.78 18.59
C LEU A 7 10.07 56.00 18.05
N PRO A 8 8.80 55.87 17.58
CA PRO A 8 8.12 54.87 16.73
C PRO A 8 7.25 55.58 15.64
N PHE A 9 6.60 54.88 14.70
CA PHE A 9 5.40 55.44 14.05
C PHE A 9 4.34 54.38 13.72
N LEU A 10 3.12 54.75 14.06
CA LEU A 10 1.85 54.06 13.94
C LEU A 10 1.16 54.53 12.63
N VAL A 11 0.34 53.65 12.03
CA VAL A 11 -0.77 53.92 11.08
C VAL A 11 -0.44 54.26 9.61
N CYS A 12 -0.68 53.29 8.73
CA CYS A 12 -1.61 53.46 7.60
C CYS A 12 -2.11 52.09 7.10
N LEU A 13 -3.26 51.68 7.66
CA LEU A 13 -4.21 50.79 7.01
C LEU A 13 -4.96 51.61 5.95
N LEU A 14 -4.94 51.21 4.67
CA LEU A 14 -6.08 51.28 3.73
C LEU A 14 -5.68 50.80 2.32
N CYS A 15 -6.52 49.91 1.80
CA CYS A 15 -6.78 49.65 0.38
C CYS A 15 -5.71 48.94 -0.47
N CYS A 16 -5.79 47.61 -0.50
CA CYS A 16 -5.95 46.85 -1.75
C CYS A 16 -6.52 45.46 -1.42
N ALA A 17 -7.83 45.41 -1.16
CA ALA A 17 -8.59 44.18 -1.25
C ALA A 17 -8.63 43.78 -2.73
N PHE A 18 -7.71 42.92 -3.16
CA PHE A 18 -7.92 42.14 -4.37
C PHE A 18 -8.93 41.05 -4.01
N PRO A 19 -10.06 40.94 -4.73
CA PRO A 19 -10.88 39.74 -4.60
C PRO A 19 -10.02 38.59 -5.11
N SER A 20 -9.72 37.66 -4.22
CA SER A 20 -9.28 36.31 -4.56
C SER A 20 -10.30 35.73 -5.54
N LEU A 21 -10.01 35.91 -6.83
CA LEU A 21 -10.67 35.20 -7.91
C LEU A 21 -10.54 33.71 -7.59
N ILE A 22 -11.70 33.09 -7.45
CA ILE A 22 -11.91 31.66 -7.22
C ILE A 22 -11.12 30.91 -8.30
N PHE A 23 -9.93 30.44 -7.95
CA PHE A 23 -9.11 29.59 -8.79
C PHE A 23 -9.47 28.14 -8.49
N SER A 24 -9.77 27.41 -9.57
CA SER A 24 -10.27 26.04 -9.61
C SER A 24 -11.63 25.83 -8.94
N GLN A 25 -12.60 25.32 -9.70
CA GLN A 25 -13.55 24.40 -9.08
C GLN A 25 -12.72 23.21 -8.60
N GLU A 26 -12.32 23.21 -7.33
CA GLU A 26 -12.08 21.97 -6.60
C GLU A 26 -13.42 21.19 -6.55
N LEU A 27 -13.87 20.65 -7.68
CA LEU A 27 -14.98 19.71 -7.73
C LEU A 27 -14.44 18.29 -7.48
N SER A 28 -13.72 18.13 -6.36
CA SER A 28 -13.83 16.88 -5.61
C SER A 28 -14.84 17.14 -4.52
N SER A 29 -16.11 16.89 -4.83
CA SER A 29 -17.14 16.84 -3.81
C SER A 29 -16.75 15.81 -2.75
N SER A 30 -16.80 16.19 -1.46
CA SER A 30 -16.69 15.22 -0.37
C SER A 30 -17.72 14.09 -0.53
N LEU A 31 -17.52 12.94 0.10
CA LEU A 31 -18.52 11.86 0.12
C LEU A 31 -19.91 12.39 0.50
N GLU A 32 -19.97 13.25 1.52
CA GLU A 32 -21.22 13.91 1.92
C GLU A 32 -21.84 14.70 0.77
N GLN A 33 -21.06 15.51 0.06
CA GLN A 33 -21.55 16.29 -1.07
C GLN A 33 -22.00 15.38 -2.23
N GLN A 34 -21.28 14.29 -2.51
CA GLN A 34 -21.69 13.29 -3.51
C GLN A 34 -23.03 12.65 -3.14
N LEU A 35 -23.18 12.22 -1.88
CA LEU A 35 -24.42 11.63 -1.38
C LEU A 35 -25.59 12.64 -1.42
N ARG A 36 -25.35 13.90 -1.03
CA ARG A 36 -26.37 14.97 -1.09
C ARG A 36 -26.79 15.31 -2.53
N GLN A 37 -25.93 15.10 -3.51
CA GLN A 37 -26.23 15.33 -4.94
C GLN A 37 -26.87 14.12 -5.63
N ALA A 38 -26.73 12.92 -5.06
CA ALA A 38 -27.29 11.71 -5.62
C ALA A 38 -28.83 11.66 -5.45
N PRO A 39 -29.58 11.10 -6.41
CA PRO A 39 -31.02 10.90 -6.26
C PRO A 39 -31.36 10.01 -5.06
N LEU A 40 -32.29 10.44 -4.21
CA LEU A 40 -32.66 9.71 -2.98
C LEU A 40 -33.17 8.29 -3.27
N ASN A 41 -33.94 8.11 -4.33
CA ASN A 41 -34.43 6.79 -4.76
C ASN A 41 -33.28 5.85 -5.16
N ARG A 42 -32.24 6.37 -5.82
CA ARG A 42 -31.03 5.60 -6.13
C ARG A 42 -30.33 5.19 -4.86
N LEU A 43 -30.12 6.11 -3.91
CA LEU A 43 -29.46 5.79 -2.64
C LEU A 43 -30.23 4.76 -1.82
N ALA A 44 -31.57 4.86 -1.76
CA ALA A 44 -32.42 3.89 -1.12
C ALA A 44 -32.31 2.50 -1.77
N GLN A 45 -32.34 2.43 -3.10
CA GLN A 45 -32.18 1.17 -3.85
C GLN A 45 -30.79 0.54 -3.60
N GLU A 46 -29.72 1.32 -3.68
CA GLU A 46 -28.35 0.84 -3.45
C GLU A 46 -28.15 0.38 -2.00
N ALA A 47 -28.73 1.08 -1.02
CA ALA A 47 -28.71 0.67 0.37
C ALA A 47 -29.41 -0.69 0.60
N ARG A 48 -30.55 -0.93 -0.07
CA ARG A 48 -31.21 -2.25 -0.02
C ARG A 48 -30.41 -3.36 -0.68
N LEU A 49 -29.75 -3.05 -1.80
CA LEU A 49 -29.01 -4.05 -2.58
C LEU A 49 -27.67 -4.41 -1.95
N ARG A 50 -27.01 -3.45 -1.28
CA ARG A 50 -25.60 -3.58 -0.86
C ARG A 50 -25.34 -3.36 0.62
N GLY A 51 -26.28 -2.73 1.33
CA GLY A 51 -26.14 -2.49 2.76
C GLY A 51 -26.27 -3.79 3.54
N ASN A 52 -25.44 -3.93 4.57
CA ASN A 52 -25.56 -5.00 5.54
C ASN A 52 -26.06 -4.42 6.88
N PRO A 53 -27.22 -4.86 7.37
CA PRO A 53 -27.81 -4.30 8.58
C PRO A 53 -27.05 -4.66 9.86
N GLU A 54 -26.32 -5.78 9.93
CA GLU A 54 -25.50 -6.12 11.10
C GLU A 54 -24.28 -5.19 11.21
N ARG A 55 -23.61 -4.91 10.09
CA ARG A 55 -22.55 -3.89 10.04
C ARG A 55 -23.11 -2.50 10.27
N GLY A 56 -24.30 -2.21 9.75
CA GLY A 56 -25.03 -0.98 9.96
C GLY A 56 -25.36 -0.75 11.42
N ALA A 57 -25.70 -1.81 12.17
CA ALA A 57 -25.89 -1.76 13.60
C ALA A 57 -24.59 -1.30 14.29
N LEU A 58 -23.44 -1.86 13.93
CA LEU A 58 -22.16 -1.40 14.49
C LEU A 58 -21.93 0.09 14.24
N VAL A 59 -22.22 0.60 13.04
CA VAL A 59 -22.14 2.05 12.75
C VAL A 59 -23.15 2.83 13.62
N PHE A 60 -24.38 2.36 13.75
CA PHE A 60 -25.42 3.01 14.55
C PHE A 60 -25.08 3.10 16.04
N TYR A 61 -24.49 2.04 16.61
CA TYR A 61 -24.12 1.94 18.03
C TYR A 61 -22.74 2.57 18.34
N LYS A 62 -21.78 2.52 17.40
CA LYS A 62 -20.39 2.97 17.62
C LYS A 62 -20.02 4.31 16.99
N SER A 63 -20.79 4.80 16.02
CA SER A 63 -20.45 6.06 15.34
C SER A 63 -20.27 7.22 16.31
N VAL A 64 -19.42 8.18 15.93
CA VAL A 64 -19.25 9.44 16.67
C VAL A 64 -20.58 10.21 16.76
N ALA A 65 -21.45 10.03 15.77
CA ALA A 65 -22.82 10.52 15.76
C ALA A 65 -23.69 9.95 16.90
N ALA A 66 -23.33 8.79 17.44
CA ALA A 66 -24.00 8.10 18.53
C ALA A 66 -25.51 8.01 18.32
N CYS A 67 -25.95 7.55 17.14
CA CYS A 67 -27.37 7.48 16.76
C CYS A 67 -28.24 6.83 17.84
N ILE A 68 -27.71 5.79 18.50
CA ILE A 68 -28.36 5.11 19.63
C ILE A 68 -28.69 6.05 20.80
N LYS A 69 -27.90 7.09 21.09
CA LYS A 69 -28.17 8.03 22.20
C LYS A 69 -29.45 8.83 22.02
N CYS A 70 -29.94 8.99 20.79
CA CYS A 70 -31.20 9.68 20.51
C CYS A 70 -32.32 8.71 20.11
N HIS A 71 -31.97 7.55 19.55
CA HIS A 71 -32.91 6.61 18.95
C HIS A 71 -32.95 5.25 19.66
N ASP A 72 -32.50 5.15 20.92
CA ASP A 72 -32.65 3.93 21.72
C ASP A 72 -34.12 3.54 21.88
N SER A 73 -34.39 2.24 21.88
CA SER A 73 -35.72 1.65 21.99
C SER A 73 -35.78 0.72 23.21
N GLY A 74 -36.79 0.89 24.08
CA GLY A 74 -36.98 0.05 25.27
C GLY A 74 -36.82 0.82 26.59
N ALA A 75 -36.25 0.16 27.61
CA ALA A 75 -36.16 0.71 28.99
C ALA A 75 -35.26 1.97 29.11
N ASN A 76 -34.36 2.18 28.15
CA ASN A 76 -33.46 3.34 28.07
C ASN A 76 -33.85 4.32 26.96
N ALA A 77 -35.08 4.24 26.43
CA ALA A 77 -35.53 5.09 25.34
C ALA A 77 -35.39 6.58 25.70
N THR A 78 -34.77 7.34 24.80
CA THR A 78 -34.57 8.78 25.01
C THR A 78 -35.67 9.57 24.30
N PRO A 79 -36.13 10.71 24.85
CA PRO A 79 -37.12 11.54 24.19
C PRO A 79 -36.52 12.44 23.09
N LEU A 80 -35.25 12.26 22.73
CA LEU A 80 -34.50 13.19 21.88
C LEU A 80 -34.72 12.96 20.38
N GLY A 81 -34.92 11.69 20.00
CA GLY A 81 -35.24 11.28 18.65
C GLY A 81 -36.46 10.38 18.64
N PRO A 82 -37.13 10.23 17.48
CA PRO A 82 -38.20 9.26 17.34
C PRO A 82 -37.68 7.84 17.58
N ASP A 83 -38.48 7.02 18.26
CA ASP A 83 -38.29 5.58 18.34
C ASP A 83 -38.38 5.00 16.92
N LEU A 84 -37.22 4.61 16.38
CA LEU A 84 -37.13 4.11 15.01
C LEU A 84 -37.82 2.76 14.85
N THR A 85 -38.00 1.98 15.94
CA THR A 85 -38.74 0.71 15.91
C THR A 85 -40.25 0.90 15.79
N LYS A 86 -40.73 2.14 16.00
CA LYS A 86 -42.12 2.59 15.82
C LYS A 86 -42.22 3.65 14.74
N ALA A 87 -41.27 3.66 13.80
CA ALA A 87 -41.39 4.49 12.60
C ALA A 87 -42.73 4.19 11.92
N ASP A 88 -43.32 5.21 11.29
CA ASP A 88 -44.56 5.03 10.52
C ASP A 88 -44.34 3.90 9.50
N GLN A 89 -45.18 2.87 9.52
CA GLN A 89 -45.07 1.75 8.59
C GLN A 89 -45.19 2.20 7.13
N ASN A 90 -45.70 3.41 6.88
CA ASN A 90 -45.77 4.05 5.57
C ASN A 90 -44.57 4.94 5.21
N ALA A 91 -43.55 5.05 6.08
CA ALA A 91 -42.34 5.81 5.78
C ALA A 91 -41.59 5.14 4.61
N SER A 92 -41.42 5.87 3.50
CA SER A 92 -40.65 5.38 2.35
C SER A 92 -39.16 5.36 2.67
N ASP A 93 -38.38 4.55 1.96
CA ASP A 93 -36.92 4.52 2.15
C ASP A 93 -36.27 5.83 1.80
N GLU A 94 -36.78 6.51 0.77
CA GLU A 94 -36.32 7.83 0.37
C GLU A 94 -36.48 8.83 1.51
N TYR A 95 -37.58 8.75 2.27
CA TYR A 95 -37.81 9.60 3.43
C TYR A 95 -36.80 9.31 4.56
N LEU A 96 -36.46 8.04 4.80
CA LEU A 96 -35.46 7.67 5.81
C LEU A 96 -34.05 8.12 5.40
N VAL A 97 -33.69 7.94 4.12
CA VAL A 97 -32.43 8.43 3.55
C VAL A 97 -32.36 9.96 3.61
N GLU A 98 -33.45 10.65 3.23
CA GLU A 98 -33.56 12.11 3.32
C GLU A 98 -33.39 12.60 4.76
N SER A 99 -33.99 11.93 5.73
CA SER A 99 -33.89 12.29 7.14
C SER A 99 -32.45 12.18 7.68
N ILE A 100 -31.64 11.25 7.15
CA ILE A 100 -30.24 11.09 7.53
C ILE A 100 -29.34 12.14 6.86
N LEU A 101 -29.57 12.42 5.57
CA LEU A 101 -28.76 13.36 4.79
C LEU A 101 -29.12 14.84 5.04
N PHE A 102 -30.38 15.10 5.32
CA PHE A 102 -30.97 16.43 5.43
C PHE A 102 -31.94 16.50 6.64
N PRO A 103 -31.44 16.34 7.88
CA PRO A 103 -32.29 16.20 9.06
C PRO A 103 -33.20 17.41 9.30
N SER A 104 -32.83 18.60 8.83
CA SER A 104 -33.65 19.82 8.99
C SER A 104 -34.67 20.03 7.86
N ARG A 105 -34.66 19.22 6.78
CA ARG A 105 -35.55 19.43 5.62
C ARG A 105 -37.00 19.07 5.92
N LYS A 106 -37.22 18.06 6.77
CA LYS A 106 -38.54 17.64 7.23
C LYS A 106 -38.44 17.10 8.66
N ILE A 107 -38.89 17.88 9.63
CA ILE A 107 -38.87 17.51 11.05
C ILE A 107 -40.19 16.82 11.42
N LYS A 108 -40.12 15.66 12.09
CA LYS A 108 -41.32 14.95 12.55
C LYS A 108 -42.04 15.79 13.61
N GLN A 109 -43.37 15.87 13.50
CA GLN A 109 -44.21 16.55 14.48
C GLN A 109 -43.92 16.05 15.90
N GLY A 110 -43.72 16.98 16.85
CA GLY A 110 -43.33 16.68 18.23
C GLY A 110 -41.82 16.65 18.52
N PHE A 111 -40.97 16.68 17.49
CA PHE A 111 -39.50 16.78 17.61
C PHE A 111 -38.93 18.12 17.12
N GLU A 112 -39.81 19.10 16.86
CA GLU A 112 -39.43 20.46 16.51
C GLU A 112 -38.87 21.18 17.74
N THR A 113 -37.72 21.85 17.59
CA THR A 113 -37.22 22.75 18.63
C THR A 113 -38.14 23.96 18.69
N VAL A 114 -38.70 24.25 19.85
CA VAL A 114 -39.52 25.44 20.08
C VAL A 114 -38.68 26.50 20.77
N ASN A 115 -38.76 27.72 20.24
CA ASN A 115 -38.18 28.91 20.84
C ASN A 115 -39.30 29.72 21.50
N ILE A 116 -39.16 29.95 22.80
CA ILE A 116 -40.09 30.73 23.61
C ILE A 116 -39.38 32.01 24.03
N VAL A 117 -40.00 33.16 23.74
CA VAL A 117 -39.64 34.44 24.33
C VAL A 117 -40.59 34.67 25.49
N THR A 118 -40.06 34.76 26.71
CA THR A 118 -40.89 35.04 27.88
C THR A 118 -41.18 36.53 28.03
N SER A 119 -42.20 36.91 28.78
CA SER A 119 -42.53 38.32 29.09
C SER A 119 -41.42 39.09 29.82
N ALA A 120 -40.43 38.37 30.37
CA ALA A 120 -39.21 38.94 30.93
C ALA A 120 -38.07 39.13 29.90
N GLY A 121 -38.35 38.90 28.60
CA GLY A 121 -37.39 38.97 27.50
C GLY A 121 -36.39 37.80 27.43
N LYS A 122 -36.66 36.67 28.11
CA LYS A 122 -35.76 35.51 28.11
C LYS A 122 -36.09 34.58 26.95
N LEU A 123 -35.09 34.24 26.13
CA LEU A 123 -35.19 33.20 25.11
C LEU A 123 -34.94 31.82 25.74
N ILE A 124 -35.89 30.91 25.58
CA ILE A 124 -35.80 29.51 26.01
C ILE A 124 -36.00 28.63 24.78
N SER A 125 -35.03 27.75 24.50
CA SER A 125 -35.07 26.83 23.36
C SER A 125 -35.08 25.39 23.84
N GLY A 126 -36.05 24.58 23.38
CA GLY A 126 -36.16 23.20 23.80
C GLY A 126 -37.20 22.39 23.04
N LEU A 127 -37.26 21.08 23.29
CA LEU A 127 -38.34 20.23 22.77
C LEU A 127 -39.55 20.29 23.69
N VAL A 128 -40.76 20.28 23.12
CA VAL A 128 -41.99 20.15 23.92
C VAL A 128 -42.06 18.75 24.51
N ALA A 129 -41.95 18.65 25.83
CA ALA A 129 -42.10 17.40 26.56
C ALA A 129 -43.57 17.14 26.91
N GLU A 130 -44.29 18.20 27.30
CA GLU A 130 -45.68 18.16 27.69
C GLU A 130 -46.30 19.55 27.50
N GLU A 131 -47.55 19.61 27.04
CA GLU A 131 -48.31 20.87 26.99
C GLU A 131 -49.57 20.72 27.86
N ARG A 132 -49.63 21.48 28.95
CA ARG A 132 -50.75 21.51 29.91
C ARG A 132 -51.67 22.71 29.61
N PRO A 133 -52.88 22.78 30.20
CA PRO A 133 -53.75 23.95 30.05
C PRO A 133 -53.12 25.26 30.49
N ASP A 134 -52.24 25.24 31.50
CA ASP A 134 -51.65 26.39 32.21
C ASP A 134 -50.14 26.58 31.97
N ALA A 135 -49.43 25.56 31.47
CA ALA A 135 -47.98 25.61 31.28
C ALA A 135 -47.50 24.80 30.07
N LEU A 136 -46.35 25.20 29.53
CA LEU A 136 -45.58 24.47 28.52
C LEU A 136 -44.31 23.90 29.17
N VAL A 137 -44.12 22.58 29.11
CA VAL A 137 -42.92 21.91 29.62
C VAL A 137 -41.97 21.68 28.47
N LEU A 138 -40.79 22.30 28.51
CA LEU A 138 -39.72 22.14 27.54
C LEU A 138 -38.58 21.31 28.13
N ARG A 139 -37.94 20.47 27.32
CA ARG A 139 -36.63 19.89 27.64
C ARG A 139 -35.54 20.79 27.08
N ASP A 140 -34.64 21.26 27.95
CA ASP A 140 -33.56 22.19 27.59
C ASP A 140 -32.63 21.56 26.54
N ALA A 141 -32.43 22.26 25.42
CA ALA A 141 -31.50 21.85 24.36
C ALA A 141 -30.03 21.79 24.82
N ALA A 142 -29.64 22.54 25.87
CA ALA A 142 -28.28 22.59 26.40
C ALA A 142 -28.02 21.59 27.54
N ASN A 143 -29.07 21.13 28.22
CA ASN A 143 -29.00 20.20 29.35
C ASN A 143 -30.19 19.23 29.36
N LEU A 144 -30.03 18.14 28.63
CA LEU A 144 -31.10 17.24 28.18
C LEU A 144 -31.85 16.49 29.30
N GLY A 145 -31.34 16.51 30.54
CA GLY A 145 -32.02 15.95 31.72
C GLY A 145 -32.86 16.97 32.50
N GLN A 146 -32.89 18.23 32.05
CA GLN A 146 -33.56 19.33 32.73
C GLN A 146 -34.84 19.73 32.00
N GLU A 147 -35.97 19.57 32.68
CA GLU A 147 -37.26 20.10 32.24
C GLU A 147 -37.44 21.54 32.73
N ILE A 148 -37.88 22.41 31.83
CA ILE A 148 -38.18 23.82 32.06
C ILE A 148 -39.69 23.99 31.90
N VAL A 149 -40.37 24.30 32.99
CA VAL A 149 -41.79 24.62 32.97
C VAL A 149 -41.94 26.12 32.73
N VAL A 150 -42.64 26.51 31.66
CA VAL A 150 -42.95 27.89 31.33
C VAL A 150 -44.47 28.10 31.45
N PRO A 151 -44.97 28.93 32.39
CA PRO A 151 -46.38 29.29 32.44
C PRO A 151 -46.83 29.90 31.12
N LYS A 152 -48.03 29.55 30.62
CA LYS A 152 -48.51 30.09 29.33
C LYS A 152 -48.70 31.60 29.35
N ASP A 153 -49.08 32.15 30.49
CA ASP A 153 -49.23 33.60 30.70
C ASP A 153 -47.90 34.36 30.61
N ASP A 154 -46.76 33.66 30.77
CA ASP A 154 -45.41 34.23 30.65
C ASP A 154 -44.84 34.11 29.22
N ILE A 155 -45.59 33.58 28.24
CA ILE A 155 -45.13 33.37 26.85
C ILE A 155 -45.59 34.54 25.97
N ASP A 156 -44.65 35.41 25.57
CA ASP A 156 -44.93 36.50 24.63
C ASP A 156 -44.91 36.02 23.17
N GLU A 157 -43.95 35.16 22.82
CA GLU A 157 -43.80 34.63 21.46
C GLU A 157 -43.36 33.17 21.48
N ARG A 158 -44.00 32.34 20.65
CA ARG A 158 -43.64 30.95 20.38
C ARG A 158 -43.36 30.78 18.90
N THR A 159 -42.12 30.40 18.57
CA THR A 159 -41.74 30.06 17.19
C THR A 159 -41.17 28.65 17.12
N SER A 160 -41.56 27.90 16.09
CA SER A 160 -40.92 26.61 15.78
C SER A 160 -39.62 26.87 15.02
N GLY A 161 -38.54 26.25 15.48
CA GLY A 161 -37.24 26.29 14.83
C GLY A 161 -37.23 25.49 13.54
N SER A 162 -36.52 26.00 12.53
CA SER A 162 -36.31 25.31 11.25
C SER A 162 -35.13 24.33 11.25
N LYS A 163 -34.50 24.11 12.41
CA LYS A 163 -33.33 23.24 12.56
C LYS A 163 -33.69 22.05 13.45
N SER A 164 -33.31 20.85 13.00
CA SER A 164 -33.46 19.63 13.78
C SER A 164 -32.42 19.55 14.89
N MET A 165 -32.73 18.82 15.97
CA MET A 165 -31.73 18.42 16.96
C MET A 165 -30.81 17.31 16.46
N MET A 166 -31.23 16.54 15.46
CA MET A 166 -30.34 15.65 14.74
C MET A 166 -29.32 16.52 13.98
N PRO A 167 -28.02 16.43 14.28
CA PRO A 167 -27.03 17.33 13.71
C PRO A 167 -26.97 17.26 12.18
N GLU A 168 -26.72 18.39 11.52
CA GLU A 168 -26.30 18.38 10.11
C GLU A 168 -24.89 17.79 9.99
N GLY A 169 -24.58 17.18 8.84
CA GLY A 169 -23.23 16.68 8.55
C GLY A 169 -22.87 15.35 9.22
N LEU A 170 -23.84 14.58 9.73
CA LEU A 170 -23.58 13.26 10.35
C LEU A 170 -22.87 12.30 9.40
N VAL A 171 -23.20 12.38 8.10
CA VAL A 171 -22.60 11.55 7.05
C VAL A 171 -21.11 11.85 6.83
N ALA A 172 -20.63 13.05 7.20
CA ALA A 172 -19.21 13.37 7.18
C ALA A 172 -18.39 12.58 8.20
N THR A 173 -19.04 11.90 9.15
CA THR A 173 -18.38 11.01 10.12
C THR A 173 -18.20 9.58 9.63
N LEU A 174 -18.77 9.25 8.46
CA LEU A 174 -18.64 7.93 7.84
C LEU A 174 -17.37 7.86 6.98
N HIS A 175 -16.73 6.70 6.95
CA HIS A 175 -15.46 6.50 6.26
C HIS A 175 -15.62 6.32 4.75
N ASP A 176 -16.73 5.73 4.30
CA ASP A 176 -17.05 5.50 2.90
C ASP A 176 -18.55 5.28 2.64
N GLN A 177 -18.86 5.13 1.36
CA GLN A 177 -20.19 4.80 0.83
C GLN A 177 -20.74 3.47 1.41
N ALA A 178 -19.88 2.51 1.77
CA ALA A 178 -20.31 1.23 2.35
C ALA A 178 -20.93 1.43 3.73
N GLU A 179 -20.27 2.18 4.61
CA GLU A 179 -20.82 2.50 5.93
C GLU A 179 -22.14 3.25 5.87
N PHE A 180 -22.31 4.14 4.88
CA PHE A 180 -23.58 4.82 4.65
C PHE A 180 -24.69 3.83 4.28
N TYR A 181 -24.45 2.94 3.32
CA TYR A 181 -25.44 1.94 2.93
C TYR A 181 -25.73 0.92 4.03
N ASP A 182 -24.72 0.50 4.78
CA ASP A 182 -24.87 -0.37 5.94
C ASP A 182 -25.77 0.31 7.00
N LEU A 183 -25.46 1.55 7.38
CA LEU A 183 -26.26 2.31 8.35
C LEU A 183 -27.72 2.47 7.90
N VAL A 184 -27.93 2.88 6.65
CA VAL A 184 -29.27 3.06 6.08
C VAL A 184 -30.02 1.72 6.05
N SER A 185 -29.37 0.63 5.66
CA SER A 185 -29.95 -0.71 5.66
C SER A 185 -30.36 -1.16 7.06
N TYR A 186 -29.56 -0.87 8.08
CA TYR A 186 -29.96 -1.14 9.48
C TYR A 186 -31.21 -0.36 9.87
N VAL A 187 -31.27 0.94 9.56
CA VAL A 187 -32.44 1.79 9.85
C VAL A 187 -33.69 1.26 9.13
N PHE A 188 -33.56 0.81 7.88
CA PHE A 188 -34.64 0.19 7.11
C PHE A 188 -35.20 -1.07 7.78
N GLU A 189 -34.32 -1.95 8.27
CA GLU A 189 -34.69 -3.22 8.90
C GLU A 189 -35.41 -2.99 10.23
N ILE A 190 -34.91 -2.10 11.10
CA ILE A 190 -35.54 -1.84 12.40
C ILE A 190 -36.83 -1.04 12.27
N ALA A 191 -36.94 -0.15 11.28
CA ALA A 191 -38.15 0.62 11.02
C ALA A 191 -39.32 -0.27 10.59
N ARG A 192 -39.03 -1.37 9.88
CA ARG A 192 -40.05 -2.32 9.38
C ARG A 192 -40.28 -3.49 10.31
N GLY A 193 -39.21 -4.08 10.83
CA GLY A 193 -39.26 -5.26 11.68
C GLY A 193 -39.49 -4.95 13.16
N GLY A 194 -39.53 -3.66 13.53
CA GLY A 194 -39.84 -3.18 14.86
C GLY A 194 -38.85 -3.66 15.93
N ALA A 195 -39.32 -3.70 17.18
CA ALA A 195 -38.47 -3.98 18.34
C ALA A 195 -37.83 -5.38 18.30
N GLN A 196 -38.50 -6.37 17.70
CA GLN A 196 -37.95 -7.71 17.53
C GLN A 196 -36.72 -7.69 16.63
N ARG A 197 -36.83 -7.09 15.44
CA ARG A 197 -35.72 -7.03 14.49
C ARG A 197 -34.55 -6.20 15.02
N ALA A 198 -34.85 -5.13 15.75
CA ALA A 198 -33.83 -4.34 16.45
C ALA A 198 -33.07 -5.17 17.50
N ALA A 199 -33.75 -6.06 18.23
CA ALA A 199 -33.10 -6.96 19.19
C ALA A 199 -32.24 -8.03 18.51
N GLU A 200 -32.70 -8.59 17.37
CA GLU A 200 -31.94 -9.57 16.58
C GLU A 200 -30.64 -8.98 16.00
N LEU A 201 -30.70 -7.75 15.48
CA LEU A 201 -29.55 -7.07 14.87
C LEU A 201 -28.68 -6.33 15.88
N LYS A 202 -29.05 -6.32 17.16
CA LYS A 202 -28.27 -5.64 18.20
C LYS A 202 -26.91 -6.32 18.33
N PRO A 203 -25.79 -5.59 18.16
CA PRO A 203 -24.46 -6.19 18.31
C PRO A 203 -24.29 -6.79 19.71
N SER A 204 -23.54 -7.89 19.81
CA SER A 204 -23.30 -8.54 21.09
C SER A 204 -22.62 -7.60 22.09
N ALA A 205 -22.74 -7.90 23.39
CA ALA A 205 -22.04 -7.14 24.41
C ALA A 205 -20.55 -7.10 24.11
N GLU A 206 -19.93 -8.20 23.70
CA GLU A 206 -18.52 -8.31 23.32
C GLU A 206 -18.17 -7.45 22.10
N ALA A 207 -19.02 -7.42 21.06
CA ALA A 207 -18.83 -6.56 19.91
C ALA A 207 -18.95 -5.07 20.27
N LEU A 208 -19.65 -4.74 21.36
CA LEU A 208 -19.75 -3.40 21.95
C LEU A 208 -18.74 -3.16 23.09
N ILE A 209 -18.09 -4.21 23.62
CA ILE A 209 -17.01 -4.16 24.60
C ILE A 209 -15.76 -3.68 23.89
N VAL A 210 -15.67 -2.38 23.89
CA VAL A 210 -14.47 -1.62 24.18
C VAL A 210 -13.52 -2.38 25.14
N LYS A 211 -12.42 -2.99 24.64
CA LYS A 211 -11.29 -3.39 25.49
C LYS A 211 -10.75 -2.13 26.17
N ASP A 212 -10.72 -2.08 27.50
CA ASP A 212 -10.14 -0.94 28.23
C ASP A 212 -8.61 -1.00 28.16
N ASP A 213 -8.08 -0.60 27.02
CA ASP A 213 -6.65 -0.49 26.74
C ASP A 213 -5.98 0.70 27.45
N THR A 214 -6.64 1.30 28.45
CA THR A 214 -6.04 2.30 29.33
C THR A 214 -5.32 1.69 30.53
N GLN A 215 -5.43 0.38 30.75
CA GLN A 215 -4.80 -0.33 31.88
C GLN A 215 -3.33 -0.70 31.56
N ASN A 216 -2.48 -0.78 32.58
CA ASN A 216 -1.06 -1.19 32.49
C ASN A 216 -0.15 -0.35 31.56
N LEU A 217 -0.56 0.86 31.16
CA LEU A 217 0.25 1.73 30.30
C LEU A 217 1.32 2.51 31.07
N ASP A 218 2.53 2.58 30.51
CA ASP A 218 3.59 3.52 30.92
C ASP A 218 3.25 4.94 30.45
N HIS A 219 2.21 5.54 31.03
CA HIS A 219 1.75 6.89 30.67
C HIS A 219 2.87 7.92 30.76
N ALA A 220 3.69 7.84 31.82
CA ALA A 220 4.78 8.77 32.07
C ALA A 220 5.85 8.68 30.98
N GLY A 221 6.28 7.46 30.61
CA GLY A 221 7.27 7.28 29.56
C GLY A 221 6.73 7.63 28.17
N ILE A 222 5.47 7.32 27.87
CA ILE A 222 4.83 7.70 26.59
C ILE A 222 4.87 9.23 26.42
N ILE A 223 4.39 9.98 27.43
CA ILE A 223 4.39 11.45 27.38
C ILE A 223 5.81 12.01 27.29
N LYS A 224 6.78 11.41 28.01
CA LYS A 224 8.18 11.87 28.03
C LYS A 224 8.88 11.68 26.68
N ARG A 225 8.48 10.68 25.89
CA ARG A 225 9.10 10.34 24.59
C ARG A 225 8.53 11.13 23.40
N MET A 226 7.45 11.90 23.59
CA MET A 226 6.82 12.69 22.54
C MET A 226 7.80 13.68 21.91
N ASN A 227 7.97 13.59 20.59
CA ASN A 227 8.89 14.43 19.81
C ASN A 227 8.20 15.01 18.56
N GLN A 228 8.98 15.65 17.69
CA GLN A 228 8.46 16.29 16.47
C GLN A 228 7.76 15.33 15.52
N ARG A 229 8.17 14.05 15.45
CA ARG A 229 7.48 13.03 14.64
C ARG A 229 6.12 12.70 15.25
N ASP A 230 6.05 12.54 16.56
CA ASP A 230 4.79 12.31 17.29
C ASP A 230 3.84 13.52 17.15
N PHE A 231 4.37 14.74 17.10
CA PHE A 231 3.58 15.94 16.81
C PHE A 231 3.00 15.91 15.38
N ALA A 232 3.80 15.57 14.38
CA ALA A 232 3.34 15.46 12.99
C ALA A 232 2.31 14.33 12.81
N GLU A 233 2.47 13.22 13.53
CA GLU A 233 1.51 12.14 13.53
C GLU A 233 0.21 12.53 14.22
N GLY A 234 0.30 13.19 15.37
CA GLY A 234 -0.86 13.79 16.05
C GLY A 234 -1.61 14.80 15.18
N GLU A 235 -0.90 15.59 14.38
CA GLU A 235 -1.49 16.48 13.37
C GLU A 235 -2.24 15.67 12.32
N ARG A 236 -1.62 14.63 11.74
CA ARG A 236 -2.23 13.76 10.73
C ARG A 236 -3.54 13.17 11.25
N ILE A 237 -3.52 12.62 12.47
CA ILE A 237 -4.69 12.00 13.09
C ILE A 237 -5.77 13.06 13.41
N TYR A 238 -5.40 14.23 13.95
CA TYR A 238 -6.35 15.32 14.21
C TYR A 238 -7.10 15.75 12.95
N HIS A 239 -6.37 15.94 11.85
CA HIS A 239 -6.97 16.33 10.56
C HIS A 239 -7.69 15.17 9.86
N GLY A 240 -7.39 13.93 10.23
CA GLY A 240 -8.11 12.76 9.76
C GLY A 240 -9.45 12.58 10.47
N LEU A 241 -9.51 12.84 11.78
CA LEU A 241 -10.62 12.41 12.64
C LEU A 241 -11.26 13.54 13.44
N CYS A 242 -10.48 14.38 14.11
CA CYS A 242 -10.98 15.33 15.11
C CYS A 242 -11.57 16.61 14.51
N LYS A 243 -11.03 17.07 13.35
CA LYS A 243 -11.44 18.32 12.70
C LYS A 243 -12.92 18.37 12.34
N ASN A 244 -13.55 17.22 12.10
CA ASN A 244 -14.94 17.14 11.63
C ASN A 244 -15.90 17.68 12.70
N CYS A 245 -15.53 17.55 13.98
CA CYS A 245 -16.32 18.06 15.10
C CYS A 245 -15.75 19.39 15.66
N HIS A 246 -14.42 19.52 15.72
CA HIS A 246 -13.75 20.63 16.41
C HIS A 246 -13.29 21.76 15.49
N GLY A 247 -13.51 21.64 14.18
CA GLY A 247 -13.06 22.59 13.17
C GLY A 247 -11.60 22.36 12.76
N MET A 248 -11.22 22.87 11.59
CA MET A 248 -9.84 22.79 11.07
C MET A 248 -8.83 23.53 11.95
N ASP A 249 -9.27 24.62 12.60
CA ASP A 249 -8.46 25.50 13.45
C ASP A 249 -8.51 25.13 14.93
N GLY A 250 -9.30 24.12 15.31
CA GLY A 250 -9.55 23.70 16.68
C GLY A 250 -10.24 24.72 17.58
N ASN A 251 -10.64 25.88 17.04
CA ASN A 251 -11.21 27.01 17.78
C ASN A 251 -12.60 27.42 17.30
N THR A 252 -12.98 26.97 16.10
CA THR A 252 -14.28 27.19 15.49
C THR A 252 -14.96 25.82 15.32
N PRO A 253 -15.59 25.26 16.37
CA PRO A 253 -16.15 23.92 16.31
C PRO A 253 -17.26 23.82 15.27
N SER A 254 -17.22 22.77 14.45
CA SER A 254 -18.27 22.44 13.48
C SER A 254 -19.55 21.96 14.16
N LEU A 255 -19.44 21.40 15.38
CA LEU A 255 -20.58 20.98 16.20
C LEU A 255 -20.83 21.97 17.35
N PRO A 256 -22.07 22.43 17.58
CA PRO A 256 -22.42 23.32 18.70
C PRO A 256 -22.04 22.78 20.08
N THR A 257 -21.95 21.46 20.22
CA THR A 257 -21.63 20.77 21.47
C THR A 257 -20.13 20.50 21.64
N ALA A 258 -19.34 20.64 20.57
CA ALA A 258 -17.89 20.52 20.62
C ALA A 258 -17.25 21.80 21.21
N ARG A 259 -16.10 21.65 21.86
CA ARG A 259 -15.40 22.76 22.53
C ARG A 259 -14.26 23.27 21.68
N ALA A 260 -14.08 24.60 21.72
CA ALA A 260 -12.93 25.27 21.15
C ALA A 260 -11.71 25.09 22.06
N PHE A 261 -10.67 24.40 21.58
CA PHE A 261 -9.53 24.01 22.39
C PHE A 261 -8.70 25.19 22.87
N GLY A 262 -8.62 26.29 22.11
CA GLY A 262 -7.82 27.46 22.49
C GLY A 262 -8.55 28.44 23.41
N THR A 263 -9.89 28.44 23.46
CA THR A 263 -10.66 29.53 24.08
C THR A 263 -11.69 29.09 25.11
N GLN A 264 -12.12 27.83 25.11
CA GLN A 264 -13.13 27.33 26.03
C GLN A 264 -12.55 26.37 27.08
N PRO A 265 -13.12 26.32 28.29
CA PRO A 265 -12.71 25.35 29.30
C PRO A 265 -13.09 23.92 28.90
N LEU A 266 -12.15 22.99 28.99
CA LEU A 266 -12.43 21.56 28.83
C LEU A 266 -13.01 21.02 30.13
N LYS A 267 -14.23 20.51 30.06
CA LYS A 267 -15.01 20.05 31.22
C LYS A 267 -14.38 18.87 31.99
N PHE A 268 -13.51 18.09 31.36
CA PHE A 268 -13.01 16.80 31.89
C PHE A 268 -11.51 16.79 32.14
N GLY A 269 -10.91 17.98 32.16
CA GLY A 269 -9.49 18.15 32.38
C GLY A 269 -8.73 18.57 31.14
N VAL A 270 -7.61 19.20 31.41
CA VAL A 270 -6.74 19.89 30.44
C VAL A 270 -5.31 19.39 30.54
N ASP A 271 -5.05 18.32 31.28
CA ASP A 271 -3.77 17.63 31.37
C ASP A 271 -3.71 16.44 30.39
N PRO A 272 -2.51 15.99 29.96
CA PRO A 272 -2.41 15.00 28.89
C PRO A 272 -3.16 13.70 29.19
N TYR A 273 -3.10 13.21 30.42
CA TYR A 273 -3.75 11.98 30.85
C TYR A 273 -5.27 12.11 30.84
N ARG A 274 -5.85 13.20 31.37
CA ARG A 274 -7.30 13.40 31.31
C ARG A 274 -7.84 13.61 29.89
N MET A 275 -7.09 14.30 29.04
CA MET A 275 -7.43 14.40 27.62
C MET A 275 -7.33 13.03 26.93
N PHE A 276 -6.30 12.23 27.23
CA PHE A 276 -6.20 10.84 26.80
C PHE A 276 -7.43 10.03 27.24
N LEU A 277 -7.84 10.10 28.52
CA LEU A 277 -9.03 9.41 29.01
C LEU A 277 -10.31 9.86 28.29
N THR A 278 -10.41 11.14 27.93
CA THR A 278 -11.53 11.65 27.13
C THR A 278 -11.58 11.00 25.75
N LEU A 279 -10.42 10.84 25.09
CA LEU A 279 -10.33 10.10 23.83
C LEU A 279 -10.59 8.60 24.04
N SER A 280 -10.14 8.01 25.14
CA SER A 280 -10.24 6.58 25.39
C SER A 280 -11.65 6.13 25.78
N LYS A 281 -12.35 6.94 26.58
CA LYS A 281 -13.66 6.58 27.19
C LYS A 281 -14.83 7.34 26.58
N GLY A 282 -14.55 8.34 25.74
CA GLY A 282 -15.56 9.26 25.23
C GLY A 282 -16.10 10.15 26.35
N ASN A 283 -16.89 11.15 25.98
CA ASN A 283 -17.55 12.01 26.94
C ASN A 283 -18.68 12.86 26.32
N GLY A 284 -19.84 12.89 26.98
CA GLY A 284 -21.02 13.61 26.47
C GLY A 284 -21.45 13.04 25.11
N LEU A 285 -21.49 13.89 24.08
CA LEU A 285 -21.75 13.45 22.69
C LEU A 285 -20.50 13.00 21.94
N MET A 286 -19.29 13.19 22.49
CA MET A 286 -18.05 12.69 21.89
C MET A 286 -17.90 11.18 22.17
N GLY A 287 -17.86 10.37 21.12
CA GLY A 287 -17.57 8.93 21.23
C GLY A 287 -16.10 8.64 21.57
N PRO A 288 -15.80 7.47 22.16
CA PRO A 288 -14.42 7.01 22.37
C PRO A 288 -13.70 6.71 21.03
N MET A 289 -12.41 7.03 20.94
CA MET A 289 -11.54 6.84 19.77
C MET A 289 -10.63 5.62 19.92
N GLN A 290 -11.22 4.44 20.11
CA GLN A 290 -10.46 3.22 20.43
C GLN A 290 -9.92 2.45 19.24
N HIS A 291 -10.24 2.91 18.03
CA HIS A 291 -9.52 2.49 16.84
C HIS A 291 -8.09 3.05 16.79
N LEU A 292 -7.75 4.01 17.66
CA LEU A 292 -6.40 4.52 17.85
C LEU A 292 -5.70 3.76 18.98
N SER A 293 -4.44 3.39 18.76
CA SER A 293 -3.57 2.90 19.83
C SER A 293 -3.48 3.90 20.99
N PRO A 294 -3.13 3.45 22.20
CA PRO A 294 -2.89 4.37 23.30
C PRO A 294 -1.82 5.41 22.97
N ARG A 295 -0.77 5.02 22.25
CA ARG A 295 0.27 5.96 21.78
C ARG A 295 -0.29 7.00 20.80
N GLU A 296 -1.11 6.61 19.83
CA GLU A 296 -1.73 7.52 18.86
C GLU A 296 -2.69 8.53 19.51
N ARG A 297 -3.47 8.11 20.52
CA ARG A 297 -4.27 9.04 21.33
C ARG A 297 -3.39 10.08 22.02
N TYR A 298 -2.24 9.68 22.56
CA TYR A 298 -1.29 10.62 23.13
C TYR A 298 -0.65 11.55 22.09
N GLN A 299 -0.39 11.08 20.87
CA GLN A 299 0.10 11.92 19.77
C GLN A 299 -0.91 13.02 19.41
N VAL A 300 -2.20 12.68 19.27
CA VAL A 300 -3.26 13.68 19.05
C VAL A 300 -3.36 14.67 20.20
N VAL A 301 -3.34 14.18 21.45
CA VAL A 301 -3.32 15.05 22.63
C VAL A 301 -2.12 15.98 22.60
N HIS A 302 -0.94 15.48 22.27
CA HIS A 302 0.29 16.27 22.17
C HIS A 302 0.13 17.39 21.12
N TYR A 303 -0.39 17.07 19.94
CA TYR A 303 -0.66 18.06 18.89
C TYR A 303 -1.68 19.12 19.34
N ILE A 304 -2.85 18.74 19.86
CA ILE A 304 -3.90 19.68 20.30
C ILE A 304 -3.35 20.64 21.34
N ARG A 305 -2.62 20.11 22.32
CA ARG A 305 -2.04 20.90 23.40
C ARG A 305 -1.03 21.91 22.88
N GLU A 306 -0.08 21.46 22.08
CA GLU A 306 1.02 22.31 21.61
C GLU A 306 0.56 23.31 20.54
N LYS A 307 -0.37 22.92 19.66
CA LYS A 307 -0.84 23.77 18.55
C LYS A 307 -1.96 24.73 18.96
N PHE A 308 -2.96 24.27 19.71
CA PHE A 308 -4.18 25.05 19.96
C PHE A 308 -4.27 25.59 21.39
N MET A 309 -3.89 24.79 22.39
CA MET A 309 -4.04 25.20 23.79
C MET A 309 -2.91 26.11 24.26
N LYS A 310 -1.65 25.76 23.97
CA LYS A 310 -0.46 26.49 24.41
C LYS A 310 -0.44 27.98 24.01
N PRO A 311 -0.91 28.39 22.81
CA PRO A 311 -0.89 29.80 22.42
C PRO A 311 -1.87 30.71 23.17
N GLY A 312 -2.94 30.16 23.77
CA GLY A 312 -4.02 31.04 24.26
C GLY A 312 -5.02 30.45 25.25
N ASN A 313 -5.00 29.15 25.54
CA ASN A 313 -5.93 28.58 26.52
C ASN A 313 -5.43 28.86 27.95
N PRO A 314 -6.19 29.61 28.78
CA PRO A 314 -5.77 29.97 30.14
C PRO A 314 -5.64 28.76 31.08
N ALA A 315 -6.21 27.61 30.70
CA ALA A 315 -6.10 26.35 31.43
C ALA A 315 -4.95 25.45 30.92
N TYR A 316 -4.13 25.88 29.95
CA TYR A 316 -2.98 25.08 29.51
C TYR A 316 -1.98 24.85 30.65
N GLN A 317 -1.60 23.59 30.86
CA GLN A 317 -0.62 23.19 31.87
C GLN A 317 0.60 22.57 31.20
N ARG A 318 1.80 22.97 31.64
CA ARG A 318 3.04 22.35 31.19
C ARG A 318 3.22 20.99 31.87
N VAL A 319 3.71 20.00 31.13
CA VAL A 319 4.10 18.70 31.70
C VAL A 319 5.35 18.90 32.57
N THR A 320 5.26 18.55 33.86
CA THR A 320 6.36 18.63 34.83
C THR A 320 6.79 17.24 35.30
N PRO A 321 8.01 17.09 35.83
CA PRO A 321 8.44 15.82 36.44
C PRO A 321 7.51 15.34 37.56
N ASP A 322 6.96 16.25 38.37
CA ASP A 322 6.05 15.88 39.47
C ASP A 322 4.67 15.45 38.96
N TYR A 323 4.18 16.04 37.86
CA TYR A 323 2.99 15.51 37.18
C TYR A 323 3.21 14.09 36.68
N LEU A 324 4.36 13.82 36.04
CA LEU A 324 4.66 12.48 35.51
C LEU A 324 4.71 11.41 36.61
N LYS A 325 5.16 11.75 37.82
CA LYS A 325 5.17 10.84 38.99
C LYS A 325 3.77 10.52 39.54
N GLN A 326 2.79 11.38 39.27
CA GLN A 326 1.40 11.21 39.75
C GLN A 326 0.55 10.38 38.78
N LEU A 327 1.08 10.05 37.60
CA LEU A 327 0.37 9.22 36.62
C LEU A 327 0.29 7.76 37.09
N PRO A 328 -0.75 7.01 36.68
CA PRO A 328 -0.82 5.58 36.96
C PRO A 328 0.43 4.86 36.45
N PRO A 329 1.01 3.95 37.23
CA PRO A 329 2.14 3.15 36.79
C PRO A 329 1.70 2.09 35.78
N GLY A 330 2.61 1.72 34.88
CA GLY A 330 2.40 0.65 33.91
C GLY A 330 3.70 0.31 33.19
N THR A 331 3.64 -0.76 32.38
CA THR A 331 4.81 -1.33 31.68
C THR A 331 4.69 -1.26 30.17
N GLU A 332 3.47 -1.12 29.65
CA GLU A 332 3.21 -1.16 28.21
C GLU A 332 3.49 0.20 27.56
N SER A 333 4.16 0.18 26.40
CA SER A 333 4.48 1.37 25.61
C SER A 333 3.25 1.98 24.91
N GLY A 334 2.10 1.29 24.96
CA GLY A 334 0.89 1.68 24.24
C GLY A 334 0.98 1.45 22.73
N GLU A 335 1.95 0.64 22.28
CA GLU A 335 2.07 0.17 20.90
C GLU A 335 1.25 -1.11 20.72
N PHE A 336 0.43 -1.16 19.68
CA PHE A 336 -0.32 -2.36 19.34
C PHE A 336 0.61 -3.35 18.63
N ASP A 337 1.03 -4.40 19.32
CA ASP A 337 1.60 -5.59 18.69
C ASP A 337 0.46 -6.49 18.24
N LEU A 338 -0.08 -6.24 17.05
CA LEU A 338 -0.91 -7.23 16.36
C LEU A 338 0.03 -8.32 15.83
N LYS A 339 0.37 -9.30 16.68
CA LYS A 339 1.01 -10.54 16.23
C LYS A 339 -0.03 -11.42 15.53
N ILE A 340 -0.51 -10.97 14.38
CA ILE A 340 -1.33 -11.79 13.49
C ILE A 340 -0.36 -12.65 12.67
N GLU A 341 -0.36 -13.95 12.93
CA GLU A 341 0.43 -14.88 12.12
C GLU A 341 -0.17 -14.99 10.72
N ARG A 342 0.60 -14.57 9.72
CA ARG A 342 0.21 -14.65 8.30
C ARG A 342 0.51 -16.04 7.75
N ASP A 343 -0.39 -16.55 6.93
CA ASP A 343 -0.16 -17.80 6.21
C ASP A 343 0.39 -17.52 4.80
N PHE A 344 1.66 -17.87 4.57
CA PHE A 344 2.35 -17.73 3.29
C PHE A 344 2.27 -19.00 2.43
N GLY A 345 1.64 -20.07 2.92
CA GLY A 345 1.80 -21.42 2.42
C GLY A 345 3.07 -22.09 2.98
N PRO A 346 3.60 -23.12 2.29
CA PRO A 346 4.74 -23.90 2.78
C PRO A 346 6.07 -23.15 2.71
N ALA A 347 6.17 -22.03 1.99
CA ALA A 347 7.40 -21.29 1.83
C ALA A 347 7.20 -19.77 1.68
N LEU A 348 8.25 -19.01 2.00
CA LEU A 348 8.33 -17.57 1.77
C LEU A 348 9.64 -17.24 1.06
N ALA A 349 9.53 -16.70 -0.15
CA ALA A 349 10.63 -16.07 -0.87
C ALA A 349 10.90 -14.68 -0.28
N SER A 350 12.12 -14.45 0.16
CA SER A 350 12.55 -13.19 0.79
C SER A 350 14.07 -13.08 0.82
N GLN A 351 14.60 -12.04 1.46
CA GLN A 351 15.98 -12.10 1.96
C GLN A 351 16.01 -12.76 3.34
N LEU A 352 17.12 -13.41 3.68
CA LEU A 352 17.38 -13.90 5.04
C LEU A 352 18.50 -13.07 5.65
N SER A 353 18.16 -12.35 6.72
CA SER A 353 19.02 -11.35 7.34
C SER A 353 19.52 -10.32 6.30
N ARG A 354 20.73 -9.77 6.49
CA ARG A 354 21.42 -8.96 5.48
C ARG A 354 22.46 -9.74 4.67
N ILE A 355 22.45 -11.08 4.79
CA ILE A 355 23.46 -11.97 4.22
C ILE A 355 22.96 -12.52 2.88
N THR A 356 21.84 -13.23 2.90
CA THR A 356 21.27 -13.91 1.72
C THR A 356 20.17 -13.05 1.13
N THR A 357 20.38 -12.53 -0.08
CA THR A 357 19.45 -11.57 -0.71
C THR A 357 18.33 -12.22 -1.51
N SER A 358 18.48 -13.49 -1.88
CA SER A 358 17.45 -14.29 -2.56
C SER A 358 17.37 -15.64 -1.87
N ALA A 359 16.45 -15.75 -0.93
CA ALA A 359 16.26 -16.93 -0.11
C ALA A 359 14.84 -17.50 -0.31
N LEU A 360 14.74 -18.83 -0.32
CA LEU A 360 13.48 -19.53 -0.16
C LEU A 360 13.49 -20.25 1.18
N THR A 361 12.69 -19.76 2.12
CA THR A 361 12.56 -20.35 3.45
C THR A 361 11.31 -21.24 3.48
N VAL A 362 11.48 -22.51 3.83
CA VAL A 362 10.47 -23.57 3.74
C VAL A 362 10.16 -24.13 5.13
N LYS A 363 8.86 -24.19 5.45
CA LYS A 363 8.35 -24.88 6.66
C LYS A 363 8.36 -26.39 6.39
N LEU A 364 9.27 -27.13 7.02
CA LEU A 364 9.32 -28.60 6.86
C LEU A 364 8.28 -29.30 7.73
N ASN A 365 8.03 -28.77 8.92
CA ASN A 365 6.93 -29.13 9.81
C ASN A 365 6.66 -27.95 10.77
N ALA A 366 5.86 -28.16 11.82
CA ALA A 366 5.53 -27.12 12.80
C ALA A 366 6.75 -26.57 13.57
N GLU A 367 7.85 -27.33 13.67
CA GLU A 367 9.01 -26.97 14.48
C GLU A 367 10.26 -26.64 13.66
N THR A 368 10.43 -27.25 12.49
CA THR A 368 11.68 -27.26 11.72
C THR A 368 11.53 -26.47 10.42
N THR A 369 12.47 -25.55 10.20
CA THR A 369 12.50 -24.66 9.05
C THR A 369 13.87 -24.72 8.38
N ILE A 370 13.88 -24.80 7.05
CA ILE A 370 15.09 -24.75 6.22
C ILE A 370 15.03 -23.55 5.29
N SER A 371 16.17 -22.94 4.97
CA SER A 371 16.26 -21.87 3.99
C SER A 371 17.38 -22.13 3.00
N TYR A 372 17.12 -21.85 1.72
CA TYR A 372 18.07 -22.00 0.62
C TYR A 372 18.40 -20.64 0.02
N ASP A 373 19.68 -20.38 -0.26
CA ASP A 373 20.09 -19.29 -1.14
C ASP A 373 19.81 -19.70 -2.59
N LEU A 374 18.82 -19.08 -3.24
CA LEU A 374 18.39 -19.46 -4.58
C LEU A 374 19.41 -19.13 -5.68
N HIS A 375 20.45 -18.35 -5.38
CA HIS A 375 21.52 -18.06 -6.31
C HIS A 375 22.64 -19.10 -6.30
N THR A 376 22.77 -19.86 -5.22
CA THR A 376 23.82 -20.88 -5.05
C THR A 376 23.29 -22.27 -4.72
N LEU A 377 21.99 -22.38 -4.41
CA LEU A 377 21.30 -23.55 -3.84
C LEU A 377 21.94 -24.11 -2.57
N ASN A 378 22.81 -23.33 -1.92
CA ASN A 378 23.35 -23.66 -0.61
C ASN A 378 22.28 -23.45 0.46
N GLN A 379 22.33 -24.25 1.51
CA GLN A 379 21.51 -24.01 2.69
C GLN A 379 21.97 -22.70 3.36
N ALA A 380 21.08 -21.71 3.37
CA ALA A 380 21.26 -20.43 4.05
C ALA A 380 21.03 -20.56 5.57
N GLY A 381 20.22 -21.53 6.00
CA GLY A 381 20.02 -21.85 7.41
C GLY A 381 19.11 -23.05 7.61
N LEU A 382 19.18 -23.65 8.81
CA LEU A 382 18.31 -24.72 9.26
C LEU A 382 18.13 -24.59 10.78
N TRP A 383 16.90 -24.44 11.25
CA TRP A 383 16.61 -24.16 12.66
C TRP A 383 15.35 -24.85 13.16
N GLN A 384 15.23 -24.92 14.49
CA GLN A 384 14.04 -25.39 15.20
C GLN A 384 13.47 -24.32 16.13
N GLY A 385 12.14 -24.29 16.26
CA GLY A 385 11.43 -23.42 17.20
C GLY A 385 10.81 -22.17 16.55
N GLY A 386 10.42 -22.25 15.27
CA GLY A 386 9.70 -21.18 14.58
C GLY A 386 9.99 -21.12 13.09
N PHE A 387 9.25 -20.27 12.37
CA PHE A 387 9.49 -19.99 10.95
C PHE A 387 10.45 -18.80 10.80
N LEU A 388 9.96 -17.58 10.68
CA LEU A 388 10.75 -16.36 10.56
C LEU A 388 10.23 -15.31 11.54
N ASP A 389 11.12 -14.56 12.16
CA ASP A 389 10.77 -13.31 12.82
C ASP A 389 10.54 -12.25 11.74
N LEU A 390 9.27 -11.88 11.59
CA LEU A 390 8.79 -10.90 10.63
C LEU A 390 8.37 -9.59 11.29
N SER A 391 8.61 -9.43 12.61
CA SER A 391 8.11 -8.32 13.43
C SER A 391 8.51 -6.94 12.92
N GLU A 392 9.68 -6.83 12.28
CA GLU A 392 10.21 -5.59 11.72
C GLU A 392 10.03 -5.46 10.20
N THR A 393 9.29 -6.37 9.56
CA THR A 393 9.14 -6.45 8.09
C THR A 393 7.79 -5.91 7.62
N GLN A 394 7.65 -5.75 6.30
CA GLN A 394 6.41 -5.36 5.62
C GLN A 394 5.23 -6.31 5.86
N HIS A 395 5.49 -7.52 6.37
CA HIS A 395 4.45 -8.49 6.66
C HIS A 395 3.66 -8.15 7.93
N ILE A 396 4.25 -7.36 8.85
CA ILE A 396 3.63 -6.96 10.13
C ILE A 396 3.51 -5.44 10.25
N ARG A 397 4.47 -4.68 9.68
CA ARG A 397 4.53 -3.22 9.80
C ARG A 397 4.27 -2.51 8.47
N GLY A 398 3.50 -1.41 8.52
CA GLY A 398 3.23 -0.60 7.32
C GLY A 398 4.51 -0.05 6.70
N ARG A 399 5.48 0.30 7.54
CA ARG A 399 6.83 0.71 7.17
C ARG A 399 7.89 -0.21 7.80
N GLY A 400 7.77 -1.52 7.56
CA GLY A 400 8.72 -2.53 8.05
C GLY A 400 10.03 -2.54 7.28
N GLU A 401 10.96 -1.65 7.64
CA GLU A 401 12.29 -1.53 7.02
C GLU A 401 13.33 -2.57 7.50
N GLY A 402 12.89 -3.49 8.36
CA GLY A 402 13.67 -4.63 8.82
C GLY A 402 13.85 -5.70 7.75
N VAL A 403 14.39 -6.83 8.18
CA VAL A 403 14.64 -8.00 7.32
C VAL A 403 14.16 -9.25 8.06
N PRO A 404 13.67 -10.28 7.35
CA PRO A 404 13.34 -11.55 7.99
C PRO A 404 14.58 -12.15 8.67
N GLU A 405 14.42 -12.56 9.92
CA GLU A 405 15.44 -13.28 10.69
C GLU A 405 14.93 -14.68 11.06
N PRO A 406 15.80 -15.67 11.27
CA PRO A 406 15.39 -16.95 11.86
C PRO A 406 14.79 -16.74 13.26
N ASP A 407 13.56 -17.21 13.49
CA ASP A 407 12.89 -17.11 14.80
C ASP A 407 13.44 -18.14 15.81
N GLY A 408 13.89 -19.29 15.30
CA GLY A 408 14.33 -20.43 16.09
C GLY A 408 15.85 -20.59 16.26
N LYS A 409 16.23 -21.64 16.97
CA LYS A 409 17.64 -22.01 17.22
C LYS A 409 18.24 -22.76 16.03
N GLN A 410 19.35 -22.25 15.51
CA GLN A 410 20.11 -22.89 14.43
C GLN A 410 20.62 -24.29 14.81
N LEU A 411 20.50 -25.23 13.89
CA LEU A 411 21.03 -26.58 13.98
C LEU A 411 22.44 -26.64 13.38
N ALA A 412 23.42 -26.03 14.06
CA ALA A 412 24.79 -25.85 13.54
C ALA A 412 25.50 -27.15 13.14
N GLY A 413 25.16 -28.29 13.75
CA GLY A 413 25.70 -29.60 13.36
C GLY A 413 25.20 -30.09 12.00
N LEU A 414 24.06 -29.56 11.52
CA LEU A 414 23.44 -29.89 10.23
C LEU A 414 23.60 -28.79 9.18
N ALA A 415 24.38 -27.74 9.51
CA ALA A 415 24.68 -26.68 8.57
C ALA A 415 25.58 -27.20 7.43
N GLY A 416 25.59 -26.54 6.27
CA GLY A 416 26.60 -26.79 5.23
C GLY A 416 26.18 -27.73 4.11
N TRP A 417 24.88 -27.84 3.84
CA TRP A 417 24.38 -28.40 2.59
C TRP A 417 24.80 -27.51 1.41
N GLN A 418 25.69 -28.02 0.55
CA GLN A 418 26.31 -27.27 -0.54
C GLN A 418 26.68 -28.17 -1.71
N TRP A 419 26.23 -27.80 -2.92
CA TRP A 419 26.71 -28.43 -4.16
C TRP A 419 28.11 -27.94 -4.56
N GLY A 420 28.91 -28.85 -5.08
CA GLY A 420 30.17 -28.58 -5.76
C GLY A 420 29.97 -28.38 -7.25
N HIS A 421 30.93 -27.72 -7.88
CA HIS A 421 30.97 -27.49 -9.33
C HIS A 421 32.32 -27.92 -9.87
N GLU A 422 32.30 -28.55 -11.04
CA GLU A 422 33.50 -29.08 -11.69
C GLU A 422 34.30 -30.04 -10.79
N GLY A 423 33.58 -30.81 -9.96
CA GLY A 423 34.15 -31.81 -9.07
C GLY A 423 34.76 -31.27 -7.77
N THR A 424 34.57 -29.98 -7.44
CA THR A 424 35.07 -29.39 -6.18
C THR A 424 34.01 -28.57 -5.46
N LEU A 425 34.05 -28.59 -4.12
CA LEU A 425 33.25 -27.71 -3.26
C LEU A 425 33.86 -26.30 -3.11
N ASP A 426 35.14 -26.17 -3.46
CA ASP A 426 35.93 -24.93 -3.32
C ASP A 426 36.22 -24.32 -4.70
N TYR A 427 35.16 -24.07 -5.46
CA TYR A 427 35.26 -23.43 -6.78
C TYR A 427 35.55 -21.92 -6.67
N PRO A 428 36.26 -21.31 -7.64
CA PRO A 428 36.62 -19.90 -7.62
C PRO A 428 35.39 -18.98 -7.58
N ARG A 429 35.39 -17.99 -6.68
CA ARG A 429 34.27 -17.04 -6.53
C ARG A 429 34.64 -15.59 -6.85
N GLU A 430 35.91 -15.30 -7.13
CA GLU A 430 36.43 -13.93 -7.26
C GLU A 430 35.82 -13.17 -8.44
N LYS A 431 35.45 -13.90 -9.50
CA LYS A 431 34.80 -13.36 -10.70
C LYS A 431 33.27 -13.36 -10.64
N LEU A 432 32.70 -13.97 -9.60
CA LEU A 432 31.25 -14.06 -9.45
C LEU A 432 30.69 -12.76 -8.89
N ARG A 433 29.45 -12.47 -9.27
CA ARG A 433 28.71 -11.36 -8.65
C ARG A 433 28.30 -11.79 -7.23
N PRO A 434 28.57 -10.97 -6.20
CA PRO A 434 28.34 -11.36 -4.81
C PRO A 434 26.85 -11.51 -4.43
N ARG A 435 25.93 -11.12 -5.31
CA ARG A 435 24.47 -11.08 -5.06
C ARG A 435 23.67 -11.50 -6.30
N GLY A 436 24.29 -12.23 -7.21
CA GLY A 436 23.66 -12.77 -8.43
C GLY A 436 23.76 -14.30 -8.46
N PRO A 437 23.03 -14.95 -9.39
CA PRO A 437 23.10 -16.39 -9.56
C PRO A 437 24.50 -16.83 -10.01
N LEU A 438 24.85 -18.07 -9.68
CA LEU A 438 25.99 -18.75 -10.28
C LEU A 438 25.84 -18.86 -11.82
N PRO A 439 26.95 -19.11 -12.56
CA PRO A 439 26.89 -19.36 -13.99
C PRO A 439 25.93 -20.51 -14.33
N ALA A 440 25.21 -20.38 -15.44
CA ALA A 440 24.16 -21.32 -15.81
C ALA A 440 24.70 -22.73 -16.13
N GLU A 441 25.97 -22.85 -16.50
CA GLU A 441 26.65 -24.14 -16.66
C GLU A 441 26.87 -24.89 -15.34
N TRP A 442 26.93 -24.15 -14.21
CA TRP A 442 27.13 -24.70 -12.87
C TRP A 442 25.80 -24.94 -12.17
N LEU A 443 24.88 -23.98 -12.23
CA LEU A 443 23.60 -24.05 -11.55
C LEU A 443 22.50 -23.34 -12.35
N ARG A 444 21.39 -24.04 -12.58
CA ARG A 444 20.13 -23.45 -13.05
C ARG A 444 19.01 -23.79 -12.09
N TYR A 445 18.50 -22.81 -11.37
CA TYR A 445 17.29 -22.99 -10.57
C TYR A 445 16.05 -22.81 -11.46
N HIS A 446 15.24 -23.85 -11.61
CA HIS A 446 14.03 -23.82 -12.44
C HIS A 446 12.82 -23.30 -11.68
N GLY A 447 12.77 -23.52 -10.37
CA GLY A 447 11.64 -23.12 -9.53
C GLY A 447 11.34 -24.13 -8.44
N HIS A 448 10.13 -24.07 -7.91
CA HIS A 448 9.64 -25.04 -6.94
C HIS A 448 8.18 -25.39 -7.16
N TYR A 449 7.85 -26.65 -6.88
CA TYR A 449 6.50 -27.19 -6.88
C TYR A 449 5.94 -27.20 -5.48
N VAL A 450 4.66 -26.86 -5.34
CA VAL A 450 3.90 -26.95 -4.09
C VAL A 450 2.91 -28.11 -4.20
N HIS A 451 2.88 -28.96 -3.18
CA HIS A 451 1.93 -30.07 -3.09
C HIS A 451 1.44 -30.18 -1.65
N GLY A 452 0.28 -29.58 -1.36
CA GLY A 452 -0.18 -29.41 0.03
C GLY A 452 0.84 -28.59 0.84
N ASN A 453 1.25 -29.12 1.99
CA ASN A 453 2.29 -28.50 2.84
C ASN A 453 3.72 -28.90 2.46
N GLN A 454 3.91 -29.63 1.36
CA GLN A 454 5.23 -30.07 0.90
C GLN A 454 5.68 -29.24 -0.30
N LEU A 455 6.99 -29.19 -0.50
CA LEU A 455 7.62 -28.46 -1.59
C LEU A 455 8.72 -29.30 -2.23
N VAL A 456 8.76 -29.31 -3.57
CA VAL A 456 9.85 -29.94 -4.36
C VAL A 456 10.62 -28.85 -5.09
N LEU A 457 11.92 -28.75 -4.82
CA LEU A 457 12.83 -27.88 -5.57
C LEU A 457 13.18 -28.53 -6.92
N SER A 458 13.26 -27.72 -7.97
CA SER A 458 13.72 -28.15 -9.29
C SER A 458 14.87 -27.28 -9.77
N TYR A 459 15.99 -27.92 -10.07
CA TYR A 459 17.20 -27.24 -10.52
C TYR A 459 18.14 -28.20 -11.26
N ALA A 460 19.18 -27.68 -11.90
CA ALA A 460 20.27 -28.46 -12.48
C ALA A 460 21.61 -28.06 -11.88
N ILE A 461 22.46 -29.04 -11.58
CA ILE A 461 23.86 -28.84 -11.13
C ILE A 461 24.79 -29.45 -12.17
N ASP A 462 25.74 -28.69 -12.70
CA ASP A 462 26.68 -29.14 -13.74
C ASP A 462 25.97 -29.88 -14.90
N ASP A 463 24.86 -29.28 -15.37
CA ASP A 463 23.91 -29.79 -16.38
C ASP A 463 23.08 -31.03 -16.01
N ARG A 464 23.19 -31.52 -14.78
CA ARG A 464 22.43 -32.68 -14.29
C ARG A 464 21.16 -32.22 -13.59
N GLU A 465 19.99 -32.58 -14.13
CA GLU A 465 18.67 -32.23 -13.57
C GLU A 465 18.44 -32.90 -12.21
N ILE A 466 17.90 -32.15 -11.25
CA ILE A 466 17.65 -32.57 -9.87
C ILE A 466 16.26 -32.13 -9.44
N LEU A 467 15.51 -33.08 -8.88
CA LEU A 467 14.35 -32.80 -8.03
C LEU A 467 14.70 -33.13 -6.60
N GLU A 468 14.45 -32.19 -5.68
CA GLU A 468 14.76 -32.33 -4.27
C GLU A 468 13.51 -32.11 -3.41
N LEU A 469 13.20 -33.08 -2.56
CA LEU A 469 12.15 -33.00 -1.54
C LEU A 469 12.79 -33.02 -0.15
N PRO A 470 12.92 -31.86 0.52
CA PRO A 470 13.36 -31.79 1.90
C PRO A 470 12.20 -32.06 2.85
N GLN A 471 12.44 -32.84 3.92
CA GLN A 471 11.46 -33.14 4.95
C GLN A 471 12.12 -33.25 6.33
N ALA A 472 11.42 -32.79 7.36
CA ALA A 472 11.82 -33.08 8.74
C ALA A 472 11.42 -34.51 9.12
N ILE A 473 12.22 -35.15 9.98
CA ILE A 473 11.92 -36.47 10.51
C ILE A 473 11.14 -36.30 11.84
N PRO A 474 9.89 -36.79 11.95
CA PRO A 474 9.08 -36.58 13.15
C PRO A 474 9.76 -37.03 14.44
N GLY A 475 9.71 -36.18 15.48
CA GLY A 475 10.25 -36.48 16.81
C GLY A 475 11.78 -36.56 16.89
N LYS A 476 12.50 -36.19 15.82
CA LYS A 476 13.97 -36.21 15.76
C LYS A 476 14.50 -34.85 15.31
N THR A 477 15.70 -34.49 15.77
CA THR A 477 16.45 -33.36 15.21
C THR A 477 17.19 -33.83 13.95
N ALA A 478 16.41 -34.07 12.90
CA ALA A 478 16.92 -34.61 11.64
C ALA A 478 16.10 -34.14 10.44
N VAL A 479 16.79 -34.01 9.31
CA VAL A 479 16.20 -33.66 8.00
C VAL A 479 16.61 -34.73 7.00
N ARG A 480 15.68 -35.10 6.12
CA ARG A 480 15.94 -35.96 4.98
C ARG A 480 15.70 -35.20 3.68
N HIS A 481 16.51 -35.49 2.68
CA HIS A 481 16.41 -34.96 1.33
C HIS A 481 16.24 -36.14 0.37
N SER A 482 15.04 -36.31 -0.19
CA SER A 482 14.82 -37.26 -1.29
C SER A 482 15.20 -36.59 -2.60
N LEU A 483 16.16 -37.17 -3.32
CA LEU A 483 16.73 -36.61 -4.54
C LEU A 483 16.48 -37.55 -5.71
N ARG A 484 15.88 -37.01 -6.77
CA ARG A 484 15.93 -37.63 -8.10
C ARG A 484 16.97 -36.90 -8.92
N ILE A 485 18.06 -37.57 -9.24
CA ILE A 485 19.19 -37.02 -9.96
C ILE A 485 19.18 -37.61 -11.37
N GLY A 486 19.09 -36.78 -12.41
CA GLY A 486 19.09 -37.20 -13.81
C GLY A 486 20.39 -37.88 -14.24
N PRO A 487 20.50 -38.34 -15.50
CA PRO A 487 21.78 -38.80 -16.04
C PRO A 487 22.75 -37.63 -16.24
N GLY A 488 24.06 -37.87 -16.15
CA GLY A 488 25.05 -36.80 -16.34
C GLY A 488 26.44 -37.11 -15.75
N LYS A 489 27.24 -36.05 -15.61
CA LYS A 489 28.59 -36.10 -15.05
C LYS A 489 28.57 -36.41 -13.55
N ALA A 490 29.75 -36.70 -12.99
CA ALA A 490 29.90 -36.87 -11.56
C ALA A 490 29.61 -35.55 -10.83
N LEU A 491 28.95 -35.63 -9.68
CA LEU A 491 28.64 -34.49 -8.81
C LEU A 491 29.31 -34.68 -7.44
N VAL A 492 29.50 -33.57 -6.73
CA VAL A 492 29.98 -33.57 -5.35
C VAL A 492 29.03 -32.75 -4.51
N LEU A 493 28.62 -33.27 -3.35
CA LEU A 493 27.69 -32.63 -2.42
C LEU A 493 28.29 -32.67 -1.01
N SER A 494 28.37 -31.51 -0.36
CA SER A 494 28.53 -31.43 1.09
C SER A 494 27.17 -31.60 1.74
N THR A 495 26.97 -32.61 2.57
CA THR A 495 25.69 -32.86 3.25
C THR A 495 25.62 -32.22 4.64
N ALA A 496 26.78 -31.98 5.26
CA ALA A 496 26.94 -31.16 6.45
C ALA A 496 28.39 -30.71 6.61
N THR A 497 28.60 -29.62 7.34
CA THR A 497 29.88 -29.12 7.83
C THR A 497 29.73 -28.90 9.34
N PRO A 498 29.77 -29.98 10.15
CA PRO A 498 29.44 -29.88 11.57
C PRO A 498 30.43 -28.98 12.30
N GLN A 499 29.94 -27.86 12.85
CA GLN A 499 30.75 -26.94 13.65
C GLN A 499 30.76 -27.36 15.12
N ILE A 500 31.20 -28.58 15.40
CA ILE A 500 31.31 -29.13 16.76
C ILE A 500 32.75 -28.98 17.24
N PRO A 501 33.04 -28.17 18.27
CA PRO A 501 34.40 -28.00 18.80
C PRO A 501 34.99 -29.34 19.23
N ASP A 502 36.30 -29.55 19.02
CA ASP A 502 37.03 -30.75 19.49
C ASP A 502 36.46 -32.12 19.04
N ALA A 503 35.57 -32.13 18.04
CA ALA A 503 34.98 -33.35 17.50
C ALA A 503 35.89 -33.99 16.44
N VAL A 504 35.83 -35.31 16.36
CA VAL A 504 36.52 -36.08 15.32
C VAL A 504 35.49 -36.51 14.29
N ALA A 505 35.76 -36.25 13.01
CA ALA A 505 34.92 -36.73 11.92
C ALA A 505 35.58 -37.88 11.14
N PHE A 506 34.79 -38.89 10.82
CA PHE A 506 35.19 -40.13 10.16
C PHE A 506 33.98 -40.78 9.50
N ILE A 507 34.22 -41.83 8.71
CA ILE A 507 33.18 -42.67 8.13
C ILE A 507 33.02 -43.91 8.99
N ALA A 508 31.79 -44.18 9.41
CA ALA A 508 31.43 -45.30 10.26
C ALA A 508 30.69 -46.36 9.45
N GLY A 509 31.09 -47.63 9.64
CA GLY A 509 30.43 -48.80 9.05
C GLY A 509 29.39 -49.45 9.99
N PRO A 510 28.61 -50.41 9.48
CA PRO A 510 27.63 -51.12 10.28
C PRO A 510 28.34 -52.07 11.26
N GLY A 511 28.17 -51.84 12.57
CA GLY A 511 28.63 -52.78 13.63
C GLY A 511 29.81 -52.36 14.51
N ASN A 512 29.92 -51.08 14.89
CA ASN A 512 30.84 -50.61 15.95
C ASN A 512 32.34 -50.90 15.71
N GLN A 513 32.78 -51.00 14.45
CA GLN A 513 34.21 -51.08 14.14
C GLN A 513 34.81 -49.67 14.04
N SER A 514 35.77 -49.43 14.93
CA SER A 514 36.52 -48.20 15.16
C SER A 514 37.59 -47.90 14.08
N SER A 515 37.30 -48.17 12.81
CA SER A 515 38.17 -47.70 11.73
C SER A 515 37.83 -46.21 11.48
N MET A 516 38.68 -45.29 11.96
CA MET A 516 38.60 -43.85 11.68
C MET A 516 39.00 -43.56 10.22
N GLU A 517 38.35 -44.23 9.26
CA GLU A 517 38.55 -44.01 7.84
C GLU A 517 37.92 -42.69 7.45
N ARG A 518 38.62 -41.91 6.62
CA ARG A 518 38.12 -40.62 6.12
C ARG A 518 37.50 -40.72 4.74
N THR A 519 37.53 -41.89 4.11
CA THR A 519 36.93 -42.17 2.81
C THR A 519 36.46 -43.61 2.77
N GLN A 520 35.20 -43.87 2.37
CA GLN A 520 34.65 -45.22 2.24
C GLN A 520 33.52 -45.27 1.20
N ASP A 521 33.13 -46.47 0.76
CA ASP A 521 31.88 -46.66 -0.01
C ASP A 521 30.69 -46.17 0.79
N ALA A 522 29.75 -45.47 0.14
CA ALA A 522 28.63 -44.85 0.82
C ALA A 522 27.48 -45.81 1.17
N THR A 523 27.49 -47.03 0.62
CA THR A 523 26.42 -48.02 0.82
C THR A 523 26.55 -48.67 2.19
N GLY A 524 25.55 -48.46 3.05
CA GLY A 524 25.52 -49.03 4.40
C GLY A 524 26.48 -48.38 5.39
N THR A 525 27.11 -47.26 5.02
CA THR A 525 28.01 -46.47 5.87
C THR A 525 27.45 -45.06 6.07
N PHE A 526 27.95 -44.33 7.07
CA PHE A 526 27.54 -42.96 7.35
C PHE A 526 28.74 -42.08 7.71
N ALA A 527 28.70 -40.83 7.26
CA ALA A 527 29.63 -39.81 7.73
C ALA A 527 29.22 -39.37 9.14
N PHE A 528 30.17 -39.30 10.06
CA PHE A 528 29.93 -39.00 11.47
C PHE A 528 30.94 -37.97 11.97
N CYS A 529 30.50 -37.09 12.86
CA CYS A 529 31.34 -36.14 13.59
C CYS A 529 30.79 -36.00 15.00
N GLY A 530 31.59 -36.27 16.02
CA GLY A 530 31.14 -36.17 17.41
C GLY A 530 32.27 -36.01 18.41
N GLN A 531 31.91 -35.51 19.59
CA GLN A 531 32.78 -35.45 20.76
C GLN A 531 32.66 -36.75 21.56
N LEU A 532 33.80 -37.40 21.86
CA LEU A 532 33.83 -38.69 22.56
C LEU A 532 33.36 -38.60 24.04
N GLU A 533 33.30 -37.39 24.62
CA GLU A 533 33.02 -37.19 26.07
C GLU A 533 31.69 -36.45 26.37
N THR A 534 31.16 -35.63 25.47
CA THR A 534 30.02 -34.71 25.75
C THR A 534 28.69 -35.12 25.12
N GLY A 535 28.67 -36.17 24.28
CA GLY A 535 27.45 -36.70 23.66
C GLY A 535 26.92 -35.93 22.44
N THR A 536 27.48 -34.78 22.05
CA THR A 536 27.01 -34.05 20.84
C THR A 536 27.64 -34.59 19.56
N PHE A 537 26.80 -34.92 18.58
CA PHE A 537 27.24 -35.42 17.28
C PHE A 537 26.35 -34.98 16.12
N ALA A 538 26.90 -35.07 14.91
CA ALA A 538 26.19 -34.97 13.64
C ALA A 538 26.53 -36.16 12.76
N ALA A 539 25.57 -36.66 12.00
CA ALA A 539 25.75 -37.77 11.08
C ALA A 539 24.96 -37.57 9.78
N SER A 540 25.50 -38.07 8.66
CA SER A 540 24.80 -38.15 7.37
C SER A 540 24.88 -39.57 6.80
N ALA A 541 23.75 -40.10 6.37
CA ALA A 541 23.65 -41.38 5.69
C ALA A 541 22.92 -41.21 4.34
N VAL A 542 23.25 -42.08 3.37
CA VAL A 542 22.58 -42.12 2.07
C VAL A 542 22.05 -43.52 1.79
N ARG A 543 20.86 -43.60 1.18
CA ARG A 543 20.21 -44.86 0.77
C ARG A 543 19.55 -44.73 -0.60
N GLY A 544 19.08 -45.85 -1.15
CA GLY A 544 18.49 -45.94 -2.49
C GLY A 544 19.50 -46.47 -3.51
N ASP A 545 19.58 -45.86 -4.69
CA ASP A 545 20.58 -46.21 -5.71
C ASP A 545 21.95 -45.56 -5.41
N THR A 546 22.67 -46.13 -4.44
CA THR A 546 23.98 -45.66 -3.95
C THR A 546 25.17 -46.25 -4.69
N LYS A 547 24.96 -47.06 -5.74
CA LYS A 547 26.03 -47.82 -6.40
C LYS A 547 27.15 -46.92 -6.91
N GLY A 548 28.35 -47.08 -6.36
CA GLY A 548 29.55 -46.33 -6.74
C GLY A 548 29.67 -44.95 -6.11
N MET A 549 28.81 -44.61 -5.14
CA MET A 549 28.96 -43.41 -4.34
C MET A 549 29.99 -43.62 -3.23
N THR A 550 30.73 -42.56 -2.91
CA THR A 550 31.74 -42.61 -1.84
C THR A 550 31.57 -41.44 -0.88
N TRP A 551 31.65 -41.72 0.42
CA TRP A 551 31.81 -40.69 1.43
C TRP A 551 33.27 -40.28 1.56
N HIS A 552 33.50 -39.00 1.84
CA HIS A 552 34.78 -38.44 2.21
C HIS A 552 34.62 -37.35 3.29
N VAL A 553 35.47 -37.36 4.31
CA VAL A 553 35.60 -36.28 5.29
C VAL A 553 36.84 -35.47 4.96
N ASP A 554 36.64 -34.28 4.42
CA ASP A 554 37.74 -33.43 3.96
C ASP A 554 38.43 -32.65 5.10
N ASP A 555 39.50 -31.92 4.77
CA ASP A 555 40.29 -31.15 5.75
C ASP A 555 39.52 -30.05 6.48
N LYS A 556 38.36 -29.65 5.93
CA LYS A 556 37.43 -28.69 6.56
C LYS A 556 36.33 -29.40 7.37
N GLN A 557 36.48 -30.70 7.60
CA GLN A 557 35.51 -31.56 8.30
C GLN A 557 34.14 -31.61 7.61
N ARG A 558 34.07 -31.39 6.29
CA ARG A 558 32.82 -31.51 5.52
C ARG A 558 32.50 -32.97 5.27
N PHE A 559 31.22 -33.33 5.38
CA PHE A 559 30.71 -34.62 4.92
C PHE A 559 30.46 -34.56 3.42
N VAL A 560 31.39 -35.08 2.64
CA VAL A 560 31.38 -34.98 1.18
C VAL A 560 30.89 -36.29 0.58
N LEU A 561 29.78 -36.24 -0.14
CA LEU A 561 29.27 -37.34 -0.95
C LEU A 561 29.68 -37.13 -2.42
N SER A 562 30.46 -38.07 -2.96
CA SER A 562 30.76 -38.11 -4.39
C SER A 562 29.74 -38.99 -5.10
N ILE A 563 29.02 -38.42 -6.07
CA ILE A 563 27.99 -39.09 -6.85
C ILE A 563 28.56 -39.38 -8.24
N PRO A 564 28.66 -40.65 -8.66
CA PRO A 564 29.31 -40.98 -9.92
C PRO A 564 28.53 -40.46 -11.12
N ALA A 565 29.24 -40.36 -12.25
CA ALA A 565 28.62 -40.14 -13.56
C ALA A 565 27.70 -41.32 -13.89
N ASP A 566 26.57 -41.05 -14.55
CA ASP A 566 25.59 -42.08 -14.89
C ASP A 566 24.84 -41.76 -16.19
N GLN A 567 24.34 -42.81 -16.84
CA GLN A 567 23.47 -42.76 -18.01
C GLN A 567 21.98 -42.90 -17.65
N GLU A 568 21.65 -43.31 -16.42
CA GLU A 568 20.29 -43.37 -15.91
C GLU A 568 20.05 -42.40 -14.73
N SER A 569 18.78 -42.15 -14.42
CA SER A 569 18.43 -41.35 -13.24
C SER A 569 18.56 -42.17 -11.97
N ARG A 570 19.10 -41.56 -10.91
CA ARG A 570 19.21 -42.14 -9.57
C ARG A 570 18.12 -41.59 -8.67
N LEU A 571 17.55 -42.46 -7.83
CA LEU A 571 16.68 -42.07 -6.72
C LEU A 571 17.39 -42.41 -5.42
N ILE A 572 17.70 -41.39 -4.63
CA ILE A 572 18.39 -41.53 -3.35
C ILE A 572 17.71 -40.70 -2.27
N GLU A 573 17.96 -41.05 -1.02
CA GLU A 573 17.59 -40.23 0.13
C GLU A 573 18.84 -40.01 0.99
N ILE A 574 19.08 -38.74 1.35
CA ILE A 574 20.16 -38.35 2.27
C ILE A 574 19.51 -37.91 3.58
N SER A 575 19.84 -38.55 4.68
CA SER A 575 19.36 -38.18 6.02
C SER A 575 20.50 -37.58 6.84
N CYS A 576 20.27 -36.37 7.38
CA CYS A 576 21.21 -35.66 8.23
C CYS A 576 20.61 -35.57 9.66
N PHE A 577 21.36 -36.05 10.65
CA PHE A 577 20.92 -36.21 12.03
C PHE A 577 21.87 -35.49 13.01
N MET A 578 21.32 -34.85 14.04
CA MET A 578 22.09 -34.26 15.13
C MET A 578 21.56 -34.74 16.48
N GLY A 579 22.46 -35.18 17.37
CA GLY A 579 22.15 -35.65 18.71
C GLY A 579 23.02 -35.00 19.77
N LYS A 580 22.64 -35.15 21.06
CA LYS A 580 23.35 -34.59 22.23
C LYS A 580 23.68 -35.63 23.29
N GLU A 581 23.10 -36.82 23.22
CA GLU A 581 23.31 -37.89 24.19
C GLU A 581 23.50 -39.25 23.49
N GLU A 582 24.01 -40.25 24.21
CA GLU A 582 24.23 -41.61 23.67
C GLU A 582 22.92 -42.25 23.16
N ALA A 583 21.79 -41.98 23.84
CA ALA A 583 20.47 -42.42 23.39
C ALA A 583 20.09 -41.84 22.00
N ASP A 584 20.56 -40.63 21.66
CA ASP A 584 20.34 -40.05 20.34
C ASP A 584 21.17 -40.77 19.27
N TYR A 585 22.36 -41.28 19.62
CA TYR A 585 23.21 -42.05 18.72
C TYR A 585 22.58 -43.41 18.38
N ASP A 586 22.09 -44.13 19.39
CA ASP A 586 21.35 -45.37 19.18
C ASP A 586 20.08 -45.12 18.36
N ALA A 587 19.39 -44.01 18.61
CA ALA A 587 18.23 -43.59 17.82
C ALA A 587 18.60 -43.26 16.37
N ALA A 588 19.75 -42.64 16.11
CA ALA A 588 20.25 -42.37 14.76
C ALA A 588 20.58 -43.67 14.03
N GLN A 589 21.28 -44.61 14.69
CA GLN A 589 21.56 -45.91 14.10
C GLN A 589 20.30 -46.71 13.81
N THR A 590 19.32 -46.65 14.71
CA THR A 590 18.02 -47.32 14.51
C THR A 590 17.28 -46.71 13.34
N LEU A 591 17.22 -45.37 13.27
CA LEU A 591 16.64 -44.64 12.15
C LEU A 591 17.28 -45.05 10.81
N PHE A 592 18.62 -45.13 10.74
CA PHE A 592 19.31 -45.53 9.52
C PHE A 592 18.99 -46.97 9.11
N ARG A 593 18.90 -47.91 10.07
CA ARG A 593 18.49 -49.30 9.82
C ARG A 593 17.02 -49.42 9.37
N GLU A 594 16.11 -48.68 10.00
CA GLU A 594 14.69 -48.65 9.61
C GLU A 594 14.50 -47.98 8.24
N ALA A 595 15.27 -46.92 7.97
CA ALA A 595 15.27 -46.24 6.68
C ALA A 595 15.75 -47.17 5.56
N GLU A 596 16.72 -48.06 5.77
CA GLU A 596 17.11 -49.07 4.75
C GLU A 596 15.95 -50.00 4.34
N GLN A 597 14.92 -50.16 5.18
CA GLN A 597 13.79 -51.06 4.93
C GLN A 597 12.58 -50.39 4.27
N THR A 598 12.56 -49.07 4.18
CA THR A 598 11.43 -48.30 3.61
C THR A 598 11.74 -47.94 2.16
N GLU A 599 10.76 -47.76 1.27
CA GLU A 599 11.04 -47.21 -0.07
C GLU A 599 11.42 -45.72 0.01
N VAL A 600 12.23 -45.25 -0.95
CA VAL A 600 12.55 -43.83 -1.10
C VAL A 600 11.40 -43.15 -1.84
N THR A 601 10.89 -42.03 -1.29
CA THR A 601 9.86 -41.24 -1.96
C THR A 601 10.42 -40.60 -3.23
N ASP A 602 9.87 -40.91 -4.40
CA ASP A 602 10.23 -40.23 -5.65
C ASP A 602 9.59 -38.83 -5.70
N PRO A 603 10.37 -37.73 -5.73
CA PRO A 603 9.83 -36.37 -5.79
C PRO A 603 8.90 -36.12 -6.99
N ARG A 604 9.01 -36.89 -8.08
CA ARG A 604 8.11 -36.78 -9.25
C ARG A 604 6.64 -37.05 -8.94
N SER A 605 6.33 -37.74 -7.85
CA SER A 605 4.93 -37.95 -7.46
C SER A 605 4.23 -36.67 -7.01
N LEU A 606 4.99 -35.60 -6.72
CA LEU A 606 4.48 -34.35 -6.14
C LEU A 606 4.54 -33.14 -7.09
N ILE A 607 4.87 -33.34 -8.38
CA ILE A 607 5.05 -32.23 -9.35
C ILE A 607 3.85 -32.01 -10.28
N GLN A 608 2.72 -32.69 -10.05
CA GLN A 608 1.50 -32.59 -10.87
C GLN A 608 0.42 -31.71 -10.21
N GLY A 609 0.79 -30.96 -9.18
CA GLY A 609 -0.14 -30.25 -8.32
C GLY A 609 -0.72 -31.11 -7.21
N GLY A 610 -1.07 -30.46 -6.10
CA GLY A 610 -1.57 -31.11 -4.89
C GLY A 610 -3.07 -30.92 -4.71
N LYS A 611 -3.54 -31.12 -3.48
CA LYS A 611 -4.84 -30.56 -3.07
C LYS A 611 -4.63 -29.06 -2.82
N ALA A 612 -5.52 -28.23 -3.37
CA ALA A 612 -5.68 -26.82 -3.00
C ALA A 612 -5.47 -26.55 -1.50
N ASN A 613 -4.50 -25.68 -1.20
CA ASN A 613 -4.22 -25.18 0.15
C ASN A 613 -5.19 -24.06 0.54
N CYS A 614 -5.71 -23.34 -0.45
CA CYS A 614 -6.58 -22.18 -0.28
C CYS A 614 -7.95 -22.36 -0.97
N PRO A 615 -8.72 -23.43 -0.68
CA PRO A 615 -9.88 -23.82 -1.49
C PRO A 615 -11.02 -22.78 -1.47
N ASP A 616 -11.10 -21.92 -0.45
CA ASP A 616 -12.20 -20.99 -0.27
C ASP A 616 -12.24 -19.89 -1.35
N VAL A 617 -13.45 -19.56 -1.79
CA VAL A 617 -13.75 -18.40 -2.62
C VAL A 617 -14.50 -17.39 -1.76
N LEU A 618 -13.90 -16.22 -1.56
CA LEU A 618 -14.51 -15.15 -0.75
C LEU A 618 -15.37 -14.26 -1.65
N THR A 619 -16.55 -13.86 -1.15
CA THR A 619 -17.45 -12.97 -1.90
C THR A 619 -17.50 -11.58 -1.27
N THR A 620 -17.47 -10.56 -2.12
CA THR A 620 -17.70 -9.16 -1.74
C THR A 620 -18.67 -8.46 -2.68
N VAL A 621 -19.13 -7.27 -2.29
CA VAL A 621 -20.03 -6.41 -3.09
C VAL A 621 -19.33 -5.09 -3.33
N GLY A 622 -19.14 -4.70 -4.59
CA GLY A 622 -18.58 -3.40 -4.96
C GLY A 622 -19.59 -2.26 -4.88
N TYR A 623 -19.15 -1.03 -5.10
CA TYR A 623 -20.00 0.17 -5.02
C TYR A 623 -19.82 1.03 -6.26
N PRO A 624 -20.86 1.20 -7.10
CA PRO A 624 -20.80 2.13 -8.22
C PRO A 624 -20.60 3.58 -7.75
N GLY A 625 -19.79 4.33 -8.50
CA GLY A 625 -19.52 5.74 -8.22
C GLY A 625 -20.79 6.58 -8.22
N LEU A 626 -20.85 7.57 -7.34
CA LEU A 626 -21.99 8.47 -7.18
C LEU A 626 -22.01 9.58 -8.23
N GLU A 627 -20.90 9.79 -8.94
CA GLU A 627 -20.75 10.85 -9.93
C GLU A 627 -21.80 10.72 -11.05
N THR A 628 -22.31 11.87 -11.47
CA THR A 628 -23.32 11.96 -12.53
C THR A 628 -22.74 12.47 -13.86
N GLY A 629 -21.43 12.75 -13.92
CA GLY A 629 -20.72 13.24 -15.10
C GLY A 629 -20.36 12.16 -16.12
N ALA A 630 -19.42 12.47 -17.02
CA ALA A 630 -18.93 11.58 -18.07
C ALA A 630 -18.26 10.30 -17.55
N TYR A 631 -17.62 10.38 -16.39
CA TYR A 631 -17.02 9.23 -15.73
C TYR A 631 -17.48 9.16 -14.27
N ALA A 632 -17.48 7.93 -13.74
CA ALA A 632 -17.76 7.64 -12.34
C ALA A 632 -16.67 6.70 -11.79
N LEU A 633 -16.37 6.85 -10.51
CA LEU A 633 -15.34 6.07 -9.84
C LEU A 633 -15.97 4.98 -8.99
N ASP A 634 -16.03 3.76 -9.54
CA ASP A 634 -16.56 2.61 -8.82
C ASP A 634 -15.51 2.02 -7.87
N THR A 635 -15.95 1.48 -6.74
CA THR A 635 -15.11 0.79 -5.75
C THR A 635 -15.26 -0.71 -5.89
N ILE A 636 -14.14 -1.41 -6.12
CA ILE A 636 -14.07 -2.87 -6.08
C ILE A 636 -13.64 -3.25 -4.66
N THR A 637 -14.54 -3.86 -3.90
CA THR A 637 -14.29 -4.12 -2.48
C THR A 637 -13.41 -5.35 -2.28
N ILE A 638 -12.49 -5.21 -1.35
CA ILE A 638 -11.55 -6.24 -0.92
C ILE A 638 -12.15 -6.97 0.30
N PRO A 639 -11.94 -8.29 0.46
CA PRO A 639 -12.32 -9.02 1.67
C PRO A 639 -11.75 -8.36 2.93
N ARG A 640 -12.59 -8.14 3.95
CA ARG A 640 -12.16 -7.52 5.22
C ARG A 640 -11.28 -8.45 6.05
N GLU A 641 -11.62 -9.73 6.02
CA GLU A 641 -10.91 -10.80 6.71
C GLU A 641 -10.73 -11.96 5.72
N THR A 642 -9.69 -12.75 5.95
CA THR A 642 -9.40 -13.95 5.14
C THR A 642 -8.94 -15.05 6.07
N PRO A 643 -9.19 -16.34 5.73
CA PRO A 643 -8.65 -17.47 6.49
C PRO A 643 -7.13 -17.45 6.65
N TRP A 644 -6.41 -16.78 5.75
CA TRP A 644 -4.95 -16.74 5.68
C TRP A 644 -4.32 -15.49 6.28
N ASN A 645 -5.11 -14.61 6.92
CA ASN A 645 -4.65 -13.32 7.45
C ASN A 645 -3.88 -12.49 6.40
N THR A 646 -4.38 -12.48 5.16
CA THR A 646 -3.81 -11.68 4.09
C THR A 646 -3.97 -10.20 4.38
N TRP A 647 -2.87 -9.46 4.33
CA TRP A 647 -2.89 -8.01 4.39
C TRP A 647 -2.89 -7.44 2.96
N PHE A 648 -4.03 -6.90 2.53
CA PHE A 648 -4.27 -6.47 1.15
C PHE A 648 -3.63 -5.14 0.76
N ARG A 649 -2.33 -5.01 0.93
CA ARG A 649 -1.56 -3.87 0.39
C ARG A 649 -1.39 -4.02 -1.12
N THR A 650 -2.43 -3.70 -1.89
CA THR A 650 -2.50 -3.97 -3.33
C THR A 650 -1.42 -3.24 -4.12
N SER A 651 -0.59 -3.99 -4.85
CA SER A 651 0.62 -3.45 -5.49
C SER A 651 0.58 -3.45 -7.02
N ALA A 652 -0.05 -4.42 -7.66
CA ALA A 652 -0.21 -4.47 -9.11
C ALA A 652 -1.47 -5.22 -9.53
N LEU A 653 -1.89 -5.01 -10.78
CA LEU A 653 -3.03 -5.71 -11.38
C LEU A 653 -2.78 -5.98 -12.86
N ASP A 654 -3.40 -7.04 -13.39
CA ASP A 654 -3.59 -7.27 -14.82
C ASP A 654 -4.84 -8.11 -15.09
N PHE A 655 -5.17 -8.38 -16.35
CA PHE A 655 -6.40 -9.10 -16.71
C PHE A 655 -6.14 -10.32 -17.58
N PHE A 656 -6.90 -11.39 -17.32
CA PHE A 656 -7.10 -12.45 -18.30
C PHE A 656 -7.96 -11.95 -19.46
N PRO A 657 -7.88 -12.58 -20.65
CA PRO A 657 -8.72 -12.22 -21.80
C PRO A 657 -10.23 -12.26 -21.53
N ASP A 658 -10.68 -13.08 -20.58
CA ASP A 658 -12.08 -13.21 -20.16
C ASP A 658 -12.55 -12.10 -19.20
N GLY A 659 -11.66 -11.19 -18.79
CA GLY A 659 -11.94 -10.09 -17.90
C GLY A 659 -11.82 -10.40 -16.40
N ARG A 660 -11.41 -11.62 -16.02
CA ARG A 660 -10.96 -11.87 -14.64
C ARG A 660 -9.71 -11.06 -14.35
N MET A 661 -9.66 -10.42 -13.19
CA MET A 661 -8.52 -9.61 -12.76
C MET A 661 -7.57 -10.44 -11.92
N VAL A 662 -6.28 -10.26 -12.12
CA VAL A 662 -5.21 -10.74 -11.24
C VAL A 662 -4.70 -9.54 -10.43
N VAL A 663 -4.54 -9.70 -9.12
CA VAL A 663 -4.07 -8.64 -8.22
C VAL A 663 -2.97 -9.19 -7.31
N SER A 664 -1.87 -8.45 -7.17
CA SER A 664 -0.83 -8.75 -6.17
C SER A 664 -0.95 -7.89 -4.93
N THR A 665 -0.51 -8.44 -3.80
CA THR A 665 -0.23 -7.68 -2.58
C THR A 665 1.27 -7.48 -2.42
N HIS A 666 1.72 -6.34 -1.89
CA HIS A 666 3.11 -6.12 -1.49
C HIS A 666 3.63 -7.22 -0.54
N GLY A 667 2.72 -7.83 0.23
CA GLY A 667 3.01 -8.91 1.15
C GLY A 667 3.25 -10.29 0.53
N GLY A 668 3.17 -10.44 -0.80
CA GLY A 668 3.55 -11.67 -1.51
C GLY A 668 2.40 -12.55 -2.02
N ASP A 669 1.17 -12.07 -2.02
CA ASP A 669 -0.01 -12.84 -2.43
C ASP A 669 -0.50 -12.46 -3.82
N ILE A 670 -1.03 -13.43 -4.55
CA ILE A 670 -1.74 -13.23 -5.83
C ILE A 670 -3.18 -13.70 -5.67
N TRP A 671 -4.12 -12.86 -6.12
CA TRP A 671 -5.55 -13.13 -6.09
C TRP A 671 -6.15 -13.02 -7.48
N ILE A 672 -7.06 -13.93 -7.79
CA ILE A 672 -7.93 -13.85 -8.98
C ILE A 672 -9.30 -13.34 -8.55
N VAL A 673 -9.76 -12.30 -9.22
CA VAL A 673 -11.04 -11.64 -8.97
C VAL A 673 -11.95 -11.79 -10.18
N SER A 674 -13.15 -12.33 -9.96
CA SER A 674 -14.20 -12.46 -10.98
C SER A 674 -15.48 -11.76 -10.54
N GLY A 675 -16.49 -11.69 -11.41
CA GLY A 675 -17.74 -10.97 -11.13
C GLY A 675 -17.64 -9.44 -11.32
N LEU A 676 -16.65 -8.98 -12.08
CA LEU A 676 -16.37 -7.56 -12.36
C LEU A 676 -17.34 -6.96 -13.39
N ASP A 677 -18.64 -7.17 -13.20
CA ASP A 677 -19.66 -6.68 -14.11
C ASP A 677 -20.05 -5.21 -13.82
N LYS A 678 -21.11 -4.74 -14.47
CA LYS A 678 -21.64 -3.38 -14.24
C LYS A 678 -22.28 -3.23 -12.84
N GLY A 679 -22.83 -4.30 -12.29
CA GLY A 679 -23.53 -4.32 -11.02
C GLY A 679 -22.62 -4.48 -9.81
N LEU A 680 -21.48 -5.16 -9.93
CA LEU A 680 -20.52 -5.42 -8.85
C LEU A 680 -21.19 -6.08 -7.61
N LEU A 681 -22.16 -6.97 -7.80
CA LEU A 681 -22.93 -7.58 -6.70
C LEU A 681 -22.39 -8.94 -6.24
N ASP A 682 -21.55 -9.60 -7.04
CA ASP A 682 -21.03 -10.94 -6.77
C ASP A 682 -19.53 -11.01 -7.10
N LEU A 683 -18.72 -10.14 -6.46
CA LEU A 683 -17.27 -10.16 -6.63
C LEU A 683 -16.71 -11.40 -5.94
N LYS A 684 -15.98 -12.24 -6.67
CA LYS A 684 -15.40 -13.48 -6.12
C LYS A 684 -13.90 -13.40 -6.11
N TRP A 685 -13.31 -13.69 -4.96
CA TRP A 685 -11.88 -13.64 -4.69
C TRP A 685 -11.36 -15.05 -4.41
N LYS A 686 -10.50 -15.56 -5.29
CA LYS A 686 -9.78 -16.81 -5.11
C LYS A 686 -8.30 -16.49 -4.92
N ARG A 687 -7.71 -16.92 -3.81
CA ARG A 687 -6.26 -16.82 -3.62
C ARG A 687 -5.61 -17.82 -4.58
N PHE A 688 -4.70 -17.32 -5.41
CA PHE A 688 -4.02 -18.12 -6.44
C PHE A 688 -2.60 -18.50 -6.02
N ALA A 689 -1.88 -17.58 -5.37
CA ALA A 689 -0.51 -17.82 -4.91
C ALA A 689 -0.19 -17.05 -3.63
N GLY A 690 0.82 -17.52 -2.89
CA GLY A 690 1.34 -16.88 -1.67
C GLY A 690 2.87 -17.01 -1.59
N GLY A 691 3.49 -16.25 -0.69
CA GLY A 691 4.92 -16.40 -0.41
C GLY A 691 5.88 -15.78 -1.42
N LEU A 692 5.42 -14.89 -2.30
CA LEU A 692 6.28 -14.19 -3.27
C LEU A 692 7.05 -13.01 -2.64
N TYR A 693 8.20 -12.68 -3.22
CA TYR A 693 9.07 -11.63 -2.68
C TYR A 693 8.70 -10.22 -3.19
N GLU A 694 7.97 -9.46 -2.37
CA GLU A 694 7.63 -8.03 -2.57
C GLU A 694 7.17 -7.69 -4.00
N PRO A 695 6.06 -8.28 -4.50
CA PRO A 695 5.68 -8.13 -5.90
C PRO A 695 5.12 -6.72 -6.18
N PHE A 696 5.64 -6.07 -7.23
CA PHE A 696 5.24 -4.71 -7.66
C PHE A 696 4.96 -4.58 -9.16
N GLY A 697 4.86 -5.71 -9.86
CA GLY A 697 4.51 -5.80 -11.29
C GLY A 697 3.84 -7.12 -11.61
N ILE A 698 2.78 -7.09 -12.41
CA ILE A 698 2.10 -8.27 -12.94
C ILE A 698 1.86 -8.08 -14.43
N LYS A 699 2.04 -9.17 -15.20
CA LYS A 699 1.52 -9.32 -16.56
C LYS A 699 0.89 -10.69 -16.76
N VAL A 700 -0.26 -10.73 -17.44
CA VAL A 700 -0.85 -11.97 -17.96
C VAL A 700 -0.48 -12.09 -19.43
N VAL A 701 0.27 -13.14 -19.77
CA VAL A 701 0.69 -13.43 -21.15
C VAL A 701 0.34 -14.87 -21.44
N ASP A 702 -0.42 -15.10 -22.51
CA ASP A 702 -0.90 -16.43 -22.94
C ASP A 702 -1.60 -17.21 -21.81
N GLY A 703 -2.35 -16.51 -20.96
CA GLY A 703 -3.07 -17.10 -19.82
C GLY A 703 -2.20 -17.47 -18.62
N LEU A 704 -0.89 -17.19 -18.66
CA LEU A 704 0.02 -17.37 -17.53
C LEU A 704 0.29 -16.05 -16.81
N ILE A 705 0.45 -16.12 -15.49
CA ILE A 705 0.73 -14.96 -14.64
C ILE A 705 2.23 -14.82 -14.44
N TYR A 706 2.77 -13.69 -14.85
CA TYR A 706 4.15 -13.27 -14.62
C TYR A 706 4.17 -12.20 -13.54
N VAL A 707 5.04 -12.37 -12.54
CA VAL A 707 5.15 -11.48 -11.39
C VAL A 707 6.58 -10.97 -11.27
N THR A 708 6.74 -9.66 -11.17
CA THR A 708 8.03 -9.04 -10.83
C THR A 708 8.23 -9.05 -9.33
N CYS A 709 9.17 -9.87 -8.89
CA CYS A 709 9.68 -9.91 -7.52
C CYS A 709 11.03 -9.18 -7.43
N LYS A 710 11.47 -8.91 -6.21
CA LYS A 710 12.74 -8.23 -5.97
C LYS A 710 13.97 -9.02 -6.44
N ASP A 711 13.87 -10.33 -6.46
CA ASP A 711 14.96 -11.24 -6.81
C ASP A 711 14.81 -11.93 -8.17
N ARG A 712 13.63 -11.91 -8.79
CA ARG A 712 13.38 -12.56 -10.09
C ARG A 712 12.07 -12.13 -10.73
N LEU A 713 11.90 -12.49 -12.01
CA LEU A 713 10.58 -12.68 -12.60
C LEU A 713 10.12 -14.11 -12.32
N THR A 714 8.95 -14.26 -11.70
CA THR A 714 8.33 -15.54 -11.40
C THR A 714 7.16 -15.78 -12.35
N ARG A 715 7.08 -16.97 -12.95
CA ARG A 715 5.94 -17.40 -13.76
C ARG A 715 5.17 -18.48 -13.00
N LEU A 716 3.87 -18.27 -12.83
CA LEU A 716 3.01 -19.13 -12.01
C LEU A 716 2.19 -20.07 -12.89
N HIS A 717 2.13 -21.34 -12.51
CA HIS A 717 1.39 -22.38 -13.22
C HIS A 717 0.42 -23.09 -12.29
N ASP A 718 -0.82 -23.24 -12.76
CA ASP A 718 -1.84 -24.12 -12.17
C ASP A 718 -1.85 -25.40 -13.01
N LEU A 719 -1.23 -26.47 -12.49
CA LEU A 719 -0.98 -27.70 -13.25
C LEU A 719 -2.18 -28.65 -13.18
N ASN A 720 -2.98 -28.57 -12.11
CA ASN A 720 -4.13 -29.43 -11.88
C ASN A 720 -5.49 -28.73 -12.16
N GLN A 721 -5.49 -27.44 -12.50
CA GLN A 721 -6.65 -26.59 -12.78
C GLN A 721 -7.60 -26.39 -11.59
N ASP A 722 -7.07 -26.38 -10.36
CA ASP A 722 -7.87 -26.16 -9.14
C ASP A 722 -8.00 -24.68 -8.74
N GLY A 723 -7.38 -23.77 -9.51
CA GLY A 723 -7.37 -22.34 -9.25
C GLY A 723 -6.30 -21.89 -8.28
N GLU A 724 -5.25 -22.68 -8.06
CA GLU A 724 -4.03 -22.33 -7.31
C GLU A 724 -2.76 -22.62 -8.11
N ALA A 725 -1.68 -21.90 -7.81
CA ALA A 725 -0.39 -22.13 -8.42
C ALA A 725 0.32 -23.33 -7.77
N ASP A 726 0.63 -24.33 -8.58
CA ASP A 726 1.39 -25.52 -8.21
C ASP A 726 2.88 -25.38 -8.49
N PHE A 727 3.28 -24.60 -9.52
CA PHE A 727 4.68 -24.41 -9.89
C PHE A 727 5.02 -22.92 -9.96
N TYR A 728 6.01 -22.53 -9.17
CA TYR A 728 6.58 -21.19 -9.09
C TYR A 728 7.88 -21.21 -9.87
N GLU A 729 7.77 -20.99 -11.17
CA GLU A 729 8.91 -21.03 -12.08
C GLU A 729 9.78 -19.80 -11.90
N SER A 730 11.09 -20.03 -11.75
CA SER A 730 12.11 -19.00 -11.82
C SER A 730 12.38 -18.61 -13.28
N PHE A 731 11.43 -17.91 -13.89
CA PHE A 731 11.49 -17.54 -15.31
C PHE A 731 12.75 -16.72 -15.66
N SER A 732 13.14 -15.77 -14.80
CA SER A 732 14.39 -15.01 -14.97
C SER A 732 14.92 -14.44 -13.66
N ALA A 733 16.05 -14.97 -13.18
CA ALA A 733 16.68 -14.52 -11.93
C ALA A 733 17.36 -13.15 -12.06
N ASP A 734 17.26 -12.30 -11.03
CA ASP A 734 17.95 -11.01 -11.00
C ASP A 734 19.44 -11.21 -10.68
N THR A 735 20.29 -10.70 -11.56
CA THR A 735 21.74 -10.79 -11.46
C THR A 735 22.37 -9.95 -10.35
N ASP A 736 21.59 -9.11 -9.67
CA ASP A 736 22.04 -8.29 -8.56
C ASP A 736 20.88 -7.85 -7.67
N VAL A 737 20.65 -8.58 -6.58
CA VAL A 737 19.56 -8.30 -5.63
C VAL A 737 20.05 -7.41 -4.51
N SER A 738 19.28 -6.37 -4.17
CA SER A 738 19.70 -5.38 -3.19
C SER A 738 19.32 -5.77 -1.76
N ARG A 739 20.19 -5.45 -0.80
CA ARG A 739 20.02 -5.73 0.65
C ARG A 739 19.14 -4.72 1.38
N PHE A 740 18.71 -3.68 0.68
CA PHE A 740 17.98 -2.57 1.26
C PHE A 740 16.48 -2.71 1.06
N PHE A 741 15.72 -2.25 2.04
CA PHE A 741 14.27 -2.28 2.00
C PHE A 741 13.70 -1.52 0.78
N HIS A 742 14.05 -0.24 0.60
CA HIS A 742 13.51 0.65 -0.45
C HIS A 742 13.97 0.36 -1.90
N SER A 743 14.50 -0.83 -2.18
CA SER A 743 15.09 -1.17 -3.47
C SER A 743 14.22 -2.12 -4.29
N PHE A 744 12.97 -1.72 -4.51
CA PHE A 744 11.99 -2.51 -5.26
C PHE A 744 12.35 -2.62 -6.76
N ASN A 745 11.86 -3.71 -7.37
CA ASN A 745 11.70 -3.82 -8.81
C ASN A 745 10.24 -3.48 -9.14
N PHE A 746 10.02 -2.43 -9.93
CA PHE A 746 8.70 -1.86 -10.16
C PHE A 746 8.17 -2.17 -11.56
N ASP A 747 6.86 -2.41 -11.60
CA ASP A 747 6.05 -2.57 -12.82
C ASP A 747 6.45 -3.81 -13.61
N LEU A 748 5.66 -4.12 -14.63
CA LEU A 748 5.98 -5.13 -15.61
C LEU A 748 5.23 -4.78 -16.90
N GLN A 749 5.96 -4.58 -17.98
CA GLN A 749 5.42 -4.28 -19.31
C GLN A 749 5.97 -5.27 -20.33
N THR A 750 5.26 -5.40 -21.45
CA THR A 750 5.69 -6.20 -22.60
C THR A 750 5.72 -5.36 -23.86
N ASP A 751 6.64 -5.64 -24.78
CA ASP A 751 6.61 -5.10 -26.15
C ASP A 751 5.94 -6.06 -27.13
N SER A 752 5.76 -5.63 -28.38
CA SER A 752 5.19 -6.44 -29.46
C SER A 752 6.00 -7.71 -29.82
N GLN A 753 7.27 -7.79 -29.38
CA GLN A 753 8.14 -8.95 -29.57
C GLN A 753 8.08 -9.94 -28.40
N GLY A 754 7.29 -9.64 -27.36
CA GLY A 754 7.14 -10.47 -26.17
C GLY A 754 8.26 -10.31 -25.14
N ASN A 755 9.12 -9.28 -25.26
CA ASN A 755 10.12 -9.00 -24.23
C ASN A 755 9.44 -8.36 -23.01
N PHE A 756 9.97 -8.62 -21.82
CA PHE A 756 9.49 -8.04 -20.56
C PHE A 756 10.37 -6.86 -20.12
N TYR A 757 9.76 -5.86 -19.51
CA TYR A 757 10.43 -4.66 -19.01
C TYR A 757 9.97 -4.30 -17.60
N TYR A 758 10.92 -3.95 -16.74
CA TYR A 758 10.66 -3.40 -15.41
C TYR A 758 11.76 -2.41 -15.02
N THR A 759 11.51 -1.62 -13.98
CA THR A 759 12.46 -0.61 -13.47
C THR A 759 13.04 -1.02 -12.13
N LYS A 760 14.32 -0.70 -11.91
CA LYS A 760 15.01 -0.87 -10.62
C LYS A 760 15.20 0.49 -9.97
N CYS A 761 14.99 0.57 -8.66
CA CYS A 761 15.37 1.75 -7.87
C CYS A 761 16.84 2.12 -8.06
N GLY A 762 17.16 3.41 -7.92
CA GLY A 762 18.53 3.91 -7.85
C GLY A 762 18.94 4.42 -6.48
N GLN A 763 18.02 5.04 -5.73
CA GLN A 763 18.28 5.47 -4.36
C GLN A 763 18.05 4.34 -3.35
N TYR A 764 18.86 4.33 -2.27
CA TYR A 764 18.76 3.38 -1.17
C TYR A 764 18.84 1.93 -1.63
N THR A 765 19.74 1.67 -2.56
CA THR A 765 19.97 0.34 -3.11
C THR A 765 21.41 -0.03 -2.92
N SER A 766 21.67 -1.32 -2.95
CA SER A 766 23.01 -1.84 -3.00
C SER A 766 23.42 -2.22 -4.43
N TYR A 767 22.64 -1.93 -5.47
CA TYR A 767 22.92 -2.36 -6.84
C TYR A 767 24.26 -1.84 -7.36
N ALA A 768 24.97 -2.67 -8.12
CA ALA A 768 26.16 -2.31 -8.86
C ALA A 768 25.84 -1.29 -9.97
N LEU A 769 24.67 -1.41 -10.59
CA LEU A 769 24.10 -0.42 -11.50
C LEU A 769 22.74 0.05 -10.98
N PRO A 770 22.70 1.13 -10.17
CA PRO A 770 21.47 1.67 -9.62
C PRO A 770 20.63 2.38 -10.68
N GLY A 771 19.30 2.29 -10.56
CA GLY A 771 18.39 3.18 -11.29
C GLY A 771 18.32 2.87 -12.77
N ALA A 772 17.83 1.69 -13.12
CA ALA A 772 17.90 1.16 -14.49
C ALA A 772 16.57 0.59 -14.97
N VAL A 773 16.37 0.58 -16.29
CA VAL A 773 15.36 -0.22 -16.96
C VAL A 773 15.99 -1.53 -17.39
N ILE A 774 15.37 -2.65 -17.01
CA ILE A 774 15.80 -3.98 -17.39
C ILE A 774 14.86 -4.53 -18.46
N LYS A 775 15.45 -5.07 -19.52
CA LYS A 775 14.77 -5.87 -20.54
C LYS A 775 15.05 -7.35 -20.27
N VAL A 776 14.04 -8.20 -20.38
CA VAL A 776 14.16 -9.65 -20.34
C VAL A 776 13.61 -10.22 -21.65
N SER A 777 14.35 -11.15 -22.27
CA SER A 777 13.91 -11.82 -23.50
C SER A 777 12.62 -12.63 -23.29
N PRO A 778 11.85 -12.95 -24.36
CA PRO A 778 10.59 -13.68 -24.24
C PRO A 778 10.74 -15.10 -23.68
N ASP A 779 11.95 -15.65 -23.75
CA ASP A 779 12.31 -16.96 -23.18
C ASP A 779 12.92 -16.86 -21.77
N GLY A 780 13.05 -15.65 -21.20
CA GLY A 780 13.57 -15.42 -19.85
C GLY A 780 15.10 -15.47 -19.72
N LYS A 781 15.82 -15.90 -20.76
CA LYS A 781 17.25 -16.26 -20.67
C LYS A 781 18.22 -15.10 -20.75
N GLN A 782 17.86 -14.01 -21.40
CA GLN A 782 18.72 -12.84 -21.60
C GLN A 782 18.17 -11.65 -20.82
N ARG A 783 19.07 -10.90 -20.17
CA ARG A 783 18.75 -9.68 -19.43
C ARG A 783 19.69 -8.56 -19.84
N ASP A 784 19.11 -7.47 -20.33
CA ASP A 784 19.85 -6.30 -20.79
C ASP A 784 19.45 -5.05 -20.02
N VAL A 785 20.42 -4.18 -19.80
CA VAL A 785 20.16 -2.82 -19.28
C VAL A 785 19.82 -1.94 -20.47
N VAL A 786 18.59 -1.45 -20.53
CA VAL A 786 18.15 -0.55 -21.61
C VAL A 786 18.70 0.85 -21.40
N CYS A 787 18.50 1.41 -20.20
CA CYS A 787 18.91 2.78 -19.86
C CYS A 787 19.06 2.94 -18.34
N THR A 788 19.58 4.09 -17.90
CA THR A 788 19.95 4.34 -16.50
C THR A 788 19.56 5.75 -16.03
N GLY A 789 19.81 6.07 -14.77
CA GLY A 789 19.62 7.41 -14.21
C GLY A 789 18.25 7.64 -13.59
N PHE A 790 17.65 6.61 -13.01
CA PHE A 790 16.40 6.74 -12.24
C PHE A 790 16.63 6.66 -10.73
N ARG A 791 15.87 7.43 -9.95
CA ARG A 791 15.99 7.48 -8.48
C ARG A 791 15.06 6.47 -7.82
N THR A 792 13.76 6.64 -8.02
CA THR A 792 12.68 5.78 -7.51
C THR A 792 11.60 5.70 -8.58
N PRO A 793 11.86 4.94 -9.67
CA PRO A 793 11.00 4.89 -10.84
C PRO A 793 9.80 3.97 -10.62
N ASN A 794 8.87 4.37 -9.76
CA ASN A 794 7.72 3.54 -9.39
C ASN A 794 6.85 3.19 -10.61
N GLY A 795 6.73 4.05 -11.61
CA GLY A 795 5.85 3.83 -12.74
C GLY A 795 6.55 3.65 -14.08
N MET A 796 6.04 2.72 -14.89
CA MET A 796 6.38 2.54 -16.30
C MET A 796 5.11 2.44 -17.15
N GLY A 797 5.24 2.63 -18.46
CA GLY A 797 4.23 2.29 -19.45
C GLY A 797 4.85 1.98 -20.81
N MET A 798 4.04 1.41 -21.70
CA MET A 798 4.39 1.13 -23.09
C MET A 798 3.39 1.84 -24.01
N LEU A 799 3.89 2.57 -25.00
CA LEU A 799 3.09 3.15 -26.08
C LEU A 799 2.77 2.07 -27.14
N PRO A 800 1.74 2.27 -27.98
CA PRO A 800 1.38 1.31 -29.03
C PRO A 800 2.48 1.02 -30.06
N ASP A 801 3.47 1.89 -30.16
CA ASP A 801 4.62 1.78 -31.06
C ASP A 801 5.89 1.25 -30.34
N ASP A 802 5.71 0.56 -29.21
CA ASP A 802 6.77 0.01 -28.34
C ASP A 802 7.73 1.05 -27.73
N ARG A 803 7.42 2.35 -27.83
CA ARG A 803 8.17 3.36 -27.07
C ARG A 803 7.80 3.27 -25.60
N MET A 804 8.81 3.22 -24.74
CA MET A 804 8.62 3.09 -23.30
C MET A 804 8.57 4.44 -22.59
N THR A 805 7.70 4.56 -21.60
CA THR A 805 7.68 5.70 -20.67
C THR A 805 8.06 5.25 -19.26
N VAL A 806 8.83 6.06 -18.54
CA VAL A 806 9.18 5.82 -17.14
C VAL A 806 8.99 7.10 -16.36
N SER A 807 8.21 7.03 -15.28
CA SER A 807 8.13 8.12 -14.30
C SER A 807 9.13 7.96 -13.18
N ASP A 808 9.54 9.07 -12.59
CA ASP A 808 10.46 9.10 -11.46
C ASP A 808 10.05 10.15 -10.43
N ASN A 809 10.32 9.86 -9.16
CA ASN A 809 9.90 10.66 -8.02
C ASN A 809 10.95 11.74 -7.70
N GLN A 810 10.49 12.96 -7.44
CA GLN A 810 11.33 14.06 -6.95
C GLN A 810 12.22 13.64 -5.78
N GLY A 811 13.49 14.05 -5.82
CA GLY A 811 14.44 13.93 -4.73
C GLY A 811 15.85 14.28 -5.17
N ASN A 812 16.87 13.61 -4.59
CA ASN A 812 18.27 13.88 -4.97
C ASN A 812 18.48 13.68 -6.46
N TRP A 813 19.08 14.67 -7.14
CA TRP A 813 19.30 14.68 -8.59
C TRP A 813 18.03 14.64 -9.46
N ILE A 814 16.84 14.60 -8.87
CA ILE A 814 15.55 14.60 -9.57
C ILE A 814 14.79 15.85 -9.13
N PRO A 815 14.90 16.97 -9.86
CA PRO A 815 14.44 18.29 -9.41
C PRO A 815 12.95 18.37 -9.09
N ALA A 816 12.14 17.69 -9.87
CA ALA A 816 10.71 17.51 -9.70
C ALA A 816 10.32 16.11 -10.20
N SER A 817 9.12 15.62 -9.87
CA SER A 817 8.63 14.37 -10.46
C SER A 817 8.53 14.53 -11.97
N LYS A 818 8.63 13.44 -12.73
CA LYS A 818 8.68 13.52 -14.19
C LYS A 818 8.21 12.24 -14.86
N ILE A 819 7.90 12.34 -16.15
CA ILE A 819 7.72 11.19 -17.04
C ILE A 819 8.70 11.34 -18.20
N SER A 820 9.51 10.32 -18.46
CA SER A 820 10.51 10.31 -19.51
C SER A 820 10.12 9.32 -20.59
N LEU A 821 10.29 9.69 -21.87
CA LEU A 821 10.29 8.74 -22.98
C LEU A 821 11.68 8.11 -23.06
N VAL A 822 11.78 6.82 -22.78
CA VAL A 822 13.08 6.18 -22.59
C VAL A 822 13.65 5.62 -23.89
N LYS A 823 14.95 5.82 -24.11
CA LYS A 823 15.70 5.30 -25.26
C LYS A 823 16.86 4.42 -24.80
N PRO A 824 17.26 3.40 -25.58
CA PRO A 824 18.45 2.61 -25.30
C PRO A 824 19.69 3.49 -25.10
N GLY A 825 20.47 3.22 -24.05
CA GLY A 825 21.67 3.97 -23.67
C GLY A 825 21.40 5.33 -23.00
N GLY A 826 20.14 5.73 -22.81
CA GLY A 826 19.78 7.01 -22.20
C GLY A 826 20.18 7.12 -20.73
N PHE A 827 20.37 8.36 -20.26
CA PHE A 827 20.63 8.69 -18.86
C PHE A 827 19.63 9.73 -18.36
N TYR A 828 18.82 9.36 -17.37
CA TYR A 828 17.68 10.17 -16.91
C TYR A 828 17.94 10.94 -15.62
N GLY A 829 19.20 11.23 -15.29
CA GLY A 829 19.56 12.30 -14.36
C GLY A 829 19.90 11.88 -12.93
N TYR A 830 19.42 10.75 -12.41
CA TYR A 830 19.83 10.31 -11.08
C TYR A 830 21.30 9.88 -11.05
N VAL A 831 22.09 10.46 -10.13
CA VAL A 831 23.49 10.07 -9.90
C VAL A 831 23.63 9.54 -8.48
N GLN A 832 24.35 8.43 -8.32
CA GLN A 832 24.58 7.80 -7.03
C GLN A 832 25.68 8.52 -6.21
N THR A 833 25.46 9.79 -5.87
CA THR A 833 26.32 10.55 -4.95
C THR A 833 25.70 10.60 -3.55
N HIS A 834 26.47 10.43 -2.46
CA HIS A 834 25.91 10.45 -1.10
C HIS A 834 26.11 11.82 -0.42
N ALA A 835 25.04 12.33 0.20
CA ALA A 835 25.09 13.50 1.10
C ALA A 835 24.85 13.14 2.59
N GLY A 836 24.64 11.86 2.94
CA GLY A 836 24.04 11.42 4.22
C GLY A 836 24.90 10.59 5.20
N GLY A 837 26.23 10.53 5.05
CA GLY A 837 27.12 9.89 6.04
C GLY A 837 27.27 8.35 5.94
N LYS A 838 28.14 7.79 6.82
CA LYS A 838 28.79 6.46 6.72
C LYS A 838 27.90 5.21 6.83
N ASN A 839 26.62 5.33 7.22
CA ASN A 839 25.78 4.17 7.55
C ASN A 839 25.16 3.45 6.34
N TRP A 840 25.44 3.91 5.11
CA TRP A 840 24.71 3.50 3.90
C TRP A 840 25.65 3.27 2.71
N ALA A 841 26.67 2.40 2.84
CA ALA A 841 27.55 2.05 1.72
C ALA A 841 26.88 0.96 0.85
N PRO A 842 26.51 1.27 -0.42
CA PRO A 842 25.69 0.41 -1.28
C PRO A 842 26.39 -0.91 -1.72
N ASP A 843 27.61 -1.17 -1.31
CA ASP A 843 28.33 -2.40 -1.65
C ASP A 843 29.29 -2.85 -0.53
N GLY A 844 29.09 -2.34 0.68
CA GLY A 844 30.05 -2.50 1.77
C GLY A 844 31.29 -1.60 1.65
N GLY A 845 31.30 -0.61 0.74
CA GLY A 845 32.35 0.41 0.60
C GLY A 845 33.31 0.22 -0.58
N ARG A 846 32.97 -0.57 -1.61
CA ARG A 846 33.83 -0.79 -2.81
C ARG A 846 33.76 0.38 -3.81
N ILE A 847 32.60 1.01 -3.97
CA ILE A 847 32.37 2.22 -4.76
C ILE A 847 32.54 3.40 -3.82
N ASP A 848 33.64 4.12 -3.99
CA ASP A 848 33.82 5.42 -3.36
C ASP A 848 32.91 6.44 -4.06
N HIS A 849 31.68 6.56 -3.57
CA HIS A 849 30.66 7.48 -4.07
C HIS A 849 31.11 8.95 -4.10
N ARG A 850 32.16 9.32 -3.34
CA ARG A 850 32.77 10.66 -3.39
C ARG A 850 33.56 10.90 -4.67
N LYS A 851 33.88 9.84 -5.40
CA LYS A 851 34.60 9.86 -6.70
C LYS A 851 33.67 9.68 -7.89
N VAL A 852 32.37 9.48 -7.69
CA VAL A 852 31.39 9.43 -8.78
C VAL A 852 31.29 10.84 -9.36
N ILE A 853 31.70 11.00 -10.62
CA ILE A 853 31.62 12.28 -11.33
C ILE A 853 30.29 12.30 -12.08
N PRO A 854 29.35 13.21 -11.73
CA PRO A 854 28.12 13.40 -12.47
C PRO A 854 28.39 13.73 -13.95
N PRO A 855 27.60 13.20 -14.89
CA PRO A 855 27.61 13.67 -16.27
C PRO A 855 27.36 15.18 -16.35
N LYS A 856 27.74 15.82 -17.47
CA LYS A 856 27.48 17.26 -17.67
C LYS A 856 26.00 17.57 -17.92
N THR A 857 25.22 16.59 -18.36
CA THR A 857 23.81 16.72 -18.71
C THR A 857 23.13 15.35 -18.65
N PHE A 858 21.81 15.34 -18.82
CA PHE A 858 20.96 14.15 -18.87
C PHE A 858 19.83 14.34 -19.89
N ASP A 859 19.23 13.24 -20.32
CA ASP A 859 18.12 13.23 -21.27
C ASP A 859 16.86 13.87 -20.64
N GLN A 860 16.30 14.86 -21.33
CA GLN A 860 15.16 15.62 -20.84
C GLN A 860 13.87 14.77 -20.84
N PRO A 861 13.00 14.90 -19.83
CA PRO A 861 11.73 14.17 -19.79
C PRO A 861 10.72 14.71 -20.80
N LEU A 862 9.65 13.93 -21.04
CA LEU A 862 8.47 14.40 -21.78
C LEU A 862 7.78 15.54 -21.03
N ILE A 863 7.68 15.39 -19.71
CA ILE A 863 6.95 16.31 -18.83
C ILE A 863 7.57 16.30 -17.43
N TRP A 864 7.73 17.50 -16.86
CA TRP A 864 7.98 17.71 -15.45
C TRP A 864 6.65 17.92 -14.71
N MET A 865 6.60 17.49 -13.45
CA MET A 865 5.43 17.60 -12.59
C MET A 865 5.87 18.18 -11.24
N PRO A 866 5.41 19.38 -10.89
CA PRO A 866 5.75 20.01 -9.62
C PRO A 866 5.25 19.20 -8.42
N GLN A 867 5.92 19.31 -7.28
CA GLN A 867 5.59 18.53 -6.08
C GLN A 867 4.13 18.66 -5.62
N ASP A 868 3.57 19.86 -5.69
CA ASP A 868 2.18 20.11 -5.30
C ASP A 868 1.19 19.44 -6.25
N TYR A 869 1.59 19.28 -7.51
CA TYR A 869 0.82 18.60 -8.55
C TYR A 869 0.99 17.08 -8.46
N ASP A 870 2.22 16.58 -8.45
CA ASP A 870 2.54 15.18 -8.17
C ASP A 870 3.89 15.03 -7.43
N ASN A 871 3.84 14.57 -6.19
CA ASN A 871 5.03 14.36 -5.34
C ASN A 871 5.58 12.93 -5.40
N SER A 872 4.81 11.97 -5.91
CA SER A 872 5.21 10.58 -6.01
C SER A 872 4.43 9.91 -7.12
N SER A 873 5.11 9.70 -8.24
CA SER A 873 4.52 9.24 -9.48
C SER A 873 4.27 7.73 -9.47
N GLY A 874 3.25 7.32 -10.22
CA GLY A 874 2.87 5.94 -10.48
C GLY A 874 2.99 5.57 -11.97
N GLY A 875 2.46 4.42 -12.36
CA GLY A 875 2.53 3.89 -13.73
C GLY A 875 1.83 4.73 -14.79
N GLN A 876 2.14 4.41 -16.04
CA GLN A 876 1.49 4.95 -17.23
C GLN A 876 0.72 3.85 -17.98
N LEU A 877 -0.39 4.21 -18.61
CA LEU A 877 -1.26 3.29 -19.33
C LEU A 877 -1.75 3.94 -20.61
N TRP A 878 -1.46 3.34 -21.77
CA TRP A 878 -2.17 3.72 -23.00
C TRP A 878 -3.56 3.08 -23.00
N VAL A 879 -4.59 3.86 -23.33
CA VAL A 879 -5.96 3.38 -23.43
C VAL A 879 -6.50 3.71 -24.81
N ASP A 880 -6.73 2.70 -25.64
CA ASP A 880 -7.24 2.80 -27.01
C ASP A 880 -8.61 2.13 -27.19
N ASP A 881 -9.16 1.50 -26.13
CA ASP A 881 -10.49 0.92 -26.18
C ASP A 881 -11.55 2.02 -26.34
N PRO A 882 -12.37 2.01 -27.41
CA PRO A 882 -13.35 3.06 -27.66
C PRO A 882 -14.50 3.06 -26.65
N ARG A 883 -14.74 1.95 -25.94
CA ARG A 883 -15.75 1.85 -24.87
C ARG A 883 -15.41 2.71 -23.67
N TRP A 884 -14.16 3.16 -23.56
CA TRP A 884 -13.73 4.10 -22.54
C TRP A 884 -14.09 5.56 -22.87
N GLY A 885 -14.67 5.83 -24.04
CA GLY A 885 -15.25 7.13 -24.37
C GLY A 885 -14.22 8.20 -24.75
N PRO A 886 -14.48 9.49 -24.49
CA PRO A 886 -13.72 10.60 -25.06
C PRO A 886 -12.22 10.66 -24.72
N LEU A 887 -11.77 9.98 -23.65
CA LEU A 887 -10.36 9.93 -23.26
C LEU A 887 -9.60 8.77 -23.93
N SER A 888 -10.28 7.93 -24.71
CA SER A 888 -9.64 6.88 -25.50
C SER A 888 -8.65 7.46 -26.53
N GLY A 889 -7.60 6.70 -26.84
CA GLY A 889 -6.45 7.11 -27.65
C GLY A 889 -5.42 7.97 -26.90
N ARG A 890 -5.31 7.83 -25.57
CA ARG A 890 -4.43 8.67 -24.74
C ARG A 890 -3.54 7.87 -23.81
N LEU A 891 -2.39 8.46 -23.49
CA LEU A 891 -1.53 8.02 -22.41
C LEU A 891 -2.05 8.59 -21.08
N LEU A 892 -2.39 7.71 -20.15
CA LEU A 892 -2.74 8.07 -18.79
C LEU A 892 -1.54 7.96 -17.87
N HIS A 893 -1.57 8.74 -16.79
CA HIS A 893 -0.62 8.66 -15.69
C HIS A 893 -1.35 8.54 -14.35
N THR A 894 -0.77 7.76 -13.42
CA THR A 894 -1.27 7.59 -12.06
C THR A 894 -0.32 8.26 -11.06
N SER A 895 -0.84 8.80 -9.96
CA SER A 895 -0.03 9.35 -8.87
C SER A 895 -0.22 8.56 -7.58
N PHE A 896 0.87 7.95 -7.12
CA PHE A 896 0.95 7.29 -5.82
C PHE A 896 0.81 8.30 -4.68
N GLY A 897 1.40 9.48 -4.86
CA GLY A 897 1.44 10.54 -3.85
C GLY A 897 0.09 11.17 -3.58
N LYS A 898 -0.71 11.35 -4.62
CA LYS A 898 -1.96 12.12 -4.56
C LYS A 898 -3.22 11.27 -4.73
N GLY A 899 -3.12 10.03 -5.21
CA GLY A 899 -4.28 9.23 -5.60
C GLY A 899 -5.08 9.91 -6.72
N TRP A 900 -4.37 10.47 -7.71
CA TRP A 900 -4.92 11.17 -8.86
C TRP A 900 -4.54 10.46 -10.15
N MET A 901 -5.33 10.71 -11.20
CA MET A 901 -5.07 10.24 -12.55
C MET A 901 -5.02 11.43 -13.51
N TYR A 902 -4.20 11.34 -14.54
CA TYR A 902 -3.97 12.39 -15.53
C TYR A 902 -4.04 11.78 -16.93
N TYR A 903 -4.27 12.64 -17.93
CA TYR A 903 -4.04 12.29 -19.33
C TYR A 903 -2.96 13.20 -19.91
N LEU A 904 -2.12 12.63 -20.78
CA LEU A 904 -1.06 13.32 -21.48
C LEU A 904 -1.48 13.64 -22.91
N ILE A 905 -0.95 14.75 -23.40
CA ILE A 905 -1.04 15.19 -24.79
C ILE A 905 0.40 15.25 -25.31
N LEU A 906 0.74 14.30 -26.18
CA LEU A 906 2.08 14.16 -26.74
C LEU A 906 2.22 15.02 -28.01
N GLN A 907 3.35 15.72 -28.11
CA GLN A 907 3.80 16.40 -29.32
C GLN A 907 5.15 15.82 -29.72
N ASP A 908 5.16 15.12 -30.84
CA ASP A 908 6.37 14.57 -31.45
C ASP A 908 6.88 15.50 -32.55
N PHE A 909 8.20 15.75 -32.54
CA PHE A 909 8.96 16.33 -33.64
C PHE A 909 10.00 15.30 -34.12
N GLU A 910 10.72 15.57 -35.22
CA GLU A 910 11.66 14.60 -35.82
C GLU A 910 12.65 13.95 -34.81
N ASP A 911 13.15 14.69 -33.83
CA ASP A 911 14.18 14.27 -32.86
C ASP A 911 13.85 14.59 -31.39
N VAL A 912 12.69 15.20 -31.11
CA VAL A 912 12.28 15.63 -29.75
C VAL A 912 10.82 15.29 -29.53
N SER A 913 10.52 14.66 -28.40
CA SER A 913 9.16 14.50 -27.87
C SER A 913 8.98 15.39 -26.65
N GLN A 914 7.81 15.99 -26.52
CA GLN A 914 7.42 16.77 -25.34
C GLN A 914 5.91 16.62 -25.11
N ALA A 915 5.44 16.98 -23.91
CA ALA A 915 4.05 16.76 -23.57
C ALA A 915 3.45 17.88 -22.72
N ALA A 916 2.13 17.98 -22.81
CA ALA A 916 1.29 18.59 -21.79
C ALA A 916 0.58 17.51 -20.98
N ILE A 917 0.24 17.81 -19.73
CA ILE A 917 -0.48 16.93 -18.81
C ILE A 917 -1.62 17.69 -18.13
N ILE A 918 -2.75 17.00 -17.98
CA ILE A 918 -3.97 17.53 -17.36
C ILE A 918 -4.51 16.49 -16.38
N LYS A 919 -4.90 16.96 -15.19
CA LYS A 919 -5.43 16.14 -14.09
C LYS A 919 -6.91 15.85 -14.33
N LEU A 920 -7.32 14.60 -14.15
CA LEU A 920 -8.72 14.24 -14.10
C LEU A 920 -9.33 14.61 -12.72
N PRO A 921 -10.59 15.05 -12.66
CA PRO A 921 -11.22 15.52 -11.42
C PRO A 921 -11.69 14.37 -10.51
N PHE A 922 -10.90 13.31 -10.35
CA PHE A 922 -11.22 12.14 -9.54
C PHE A 922 -10.21 11.92 -8.44
N HIS A 923 -10.71 11.59 -7.25
CA HIS A 923 -9.91 11.32 -6.06
C HIS A 923 -10.01 9.84 -5.71
N PHE A 924 -9.00 9.07 -6.13
CA PHE A 924 -8.92 7.66 -5.77
C PHE A 924 -8.71 7.49 -4.28
N SER A 925 -9.27 6.46 -3.66
CA SER A 925 -9.22 6.24 -2.21
C SER A 925 -7.83 5.86 -1.69
N THR A 926 -6.90 5.50 -2.58
CA THR A 926 -5.54 5.05 -2.27
C THR A 926 -4.51 5.71 -3.20
N GLY A 927 -3.23 5.58 -2.88
CA GLY A 927 -2.13 6.02 -3.73
C GLY A 927 -1.99 5.11 -4.95
N ILE A 928 -2.69 5.44 -6.03
CA ILE A 928 -2.70 4.59 -7.23
C ILE A 928 -1.36 4.62 -7.96
N HIS A 929 -0.81 3.45 -8.24
CA HIS A 929 0.46 3.34 -8.97
C HIS A 929 0.43 2.35 -10.13
N ARG A 930 -0.63 1.56 -10.29
CA ARG A 930 -0.78 0.64 -11.42
C ARG A 930 -2.21 0.73 -11.93
N ALA A 931 -2.35 0.82 -13.24
CA ALA A 931 -3.64 0.76 -13.91
C ALA A 931 -3.58 -0.12 -15.15
N ARG A 932 -4.70 -0.76 -15.49
CA ARG A 932 -4.88 -1.53 -16.73
C ARG A 932 -6.32 -1.38 -17.25
N VAL A 933 -6.50 -1.62 -18.53
CA VAL A 933 -7.81 -1.73 -19.17
C VAL A 933 -8.30 -3.17 -19.01
N ASN A 934 -9.53 -3.35 -18.56
CA ASN A 934 -10.15 -4.67 -18.55
C ASN A 934 -10.64 -5.00 -19.98
N PRO A 935 -10.17 -6.09 -20.62
CA PRO A 935 -10.56 -6.44 -21.98
C PRO A 935 -12.05 -6.75 -22.12
N ALA A 936 -12.72 -7.21 -21.06
CA ALA A 936 -14.14 -7.56 -21.12
C ALA A 936 -15.06 -6.34 -21.18
N ASP A 937 -14.77 -5.25 -20.46
CA ASP A 937 -15.64 -4.07 -20.38
C ASP A 937 -15.04 -2.78 -20.97
N GLY A 938 -13.74 -2.77 -21.30
CA GLY A 938 -13.01 -1.64 -21.86
C GLY A 938 -12.79 -0.49 -20.88
N GLN A 939 -12.97 -0.73 -19.57
CA GLN A 939 -12.84 0.31 -18.54
C GLN A 939 -11.48 0.26 -17.86
N VAL A 940 -11.07 1.37 -17.25
CA VAL A 940 -9.76 1.49 -16.57
C VAL A 940 -9.89 1.15 -15.10
N TYR A 941 -9.09 0.20 -14.64
CA TYR A 941 -8.97 -0.19 -13.24
C TYR A 941 -7.62 0.27 -12.70
N ALA A 942 -7.57 0.71 -11.45
CA ALA A 942 -6.34 1.11 -10.78
C ALA A 942 -6.27 0.53 -9.37
N VAL A 943 -5.05 0.16 -8.97
CA VAL A 943 -4.71 -0.29 -7.61
C VAL A 943 -3.62 0.57 -7.01
N GLY A 944 -3.59 0.57 -5.68
CA GLY A 944 -2.62 1.33 -4.91
C GLY A 944 -2.57 0.92 -3.46
N LEU A 945 -1.68 1.59 -2.74
CA LEU A 945 -1.50 1.48 -1.30
C LEU A 945 -1.03 2.84 -0.74
N ASP A 946 -0.71 2.89 0.55
CA ASP A 946 -0.25 4.09 1.24
C ASP A 946 1.04 3.79 2.03
N GLY A 947 1.78 4.83 2.45
CA GLY A 947 2.85 4.67 3.45
C GLY A 947 4.23 5.24 3.09
N TRP A 948 4.52 5.50 1.81
CA TRP A 948 5.81 6.09 1.35
C TRP A 948 5.65 7.39 0.54
N ASN A 949 4.51 8.03 0.66
CA ASN A 949 4.05 9.21 -0.08
C ASN A 949 4.15 10.49 0.77
N GLY A 950 5.24 10.70 1.50
CA GLY A 950 5.46 11.91 2.30
C GLY A 950 5.19 13.20 1.52
N GLY A 951 4.41 14.13 2.09
CA GLY A 951 3.95 15.35 1.39
C GLY A 951 2.80 15.12 0.39
N GLY A 952 2.25 13.91 0.34
CA GLY A 952 1.12 13.52 -0.50
C GLY A 952 -0.24 13.98 0.01
N ARG A 953 -1.29 13.55 -0.68
CA ARG A 953 -2.67 13.84 -0.27
C ARG A 953 -2.98 13.09 1.02
N ARG A 954 -3.46 13.80 2.04
CA ARG A 954 -3.84 13.17 3.32
C ARG A 954 -5.08 12.27 3.14
N GLY A 955 -5.16 11.19 3.91
CA GLY A 955 -6.34 10.31 3.97
C GLY A 955 -6.40 9.23 2.89
N LEU A 956 -5.29 8.91 2.23
CA LEU A 956 -5.21 7.73 1.36
C LEU A 956 -5.24 6.44 2.21
N ARG A 957 -5.87 5.41 1.67
CA ARG A 957 -5.95 4.08 2.28
C ARG A 957 -4.74 3.24 1.88
N ASP A 958 -4.28 2.38 2.78
CA ASP A 958 -3.17 1.43 2.50
C ASP A 958 -3.58 0.23 1.62
N GLN A 959 -4.79 0.29 1.06
CA GLN A 959 -5.35 -0.68 0.13
C GLN A 959 -6.42 -0.02 -0.72
N GLY A 960 -6.59 -0.47 -1.96
CA GLY A 960 -7.72 -0.05 -2.76
C GLY A 960 -7.65 -0.50 -4.21
N ILE A 961 -8.83 -0.81 -4.75
CA ILE A 961 -9.04 -1.10 -6.16
C ILE A 961 -10.26 -0.30 -6.62
N GLN A 962 -10.10 0.49 -7.67
CA GLN A 962 -11.21 1.28 -8.22
C GLN A 962 -11.25 1.23 -9.74
N ARG A 963 -12.46 1.26 -10.30
CA ARG A 963 -12.72 1.34 -11.74
C ARG A 963 -13.17 2.75 -12.10
N LEU A 964 -12.42 3.43 -12.96
CA LEU A 964 -12.86 4.66 -13.61
C LEU A 964 -13.67 4.31 -14.86
N ARG A 965 -14.99 4.38 -14.73
CA ARG A 965 -15.94 3.91 -15.73
C ARG A 965 -16.57 5.07 -16.51
N TYR A 966 -16.58 4.95 -17.84
CA TYR A 966 -17.34 5.84 -18.71
C TYR A 966 -18.85 5.62 -18.52
N THR A 967 -19.62 6.70 -18.38
CA THR A 967 -21.06 6.64 -18.10
C THR A 967 -21.93 6.76 -19.36
N GLY A 968 -21.31 6.98 -20.53
CA GLY A 968 -22.01 7.29 -21.78
C GLY A 968 -22.35 8.77 -21.97
N LYS A 969 -22.01 9.64 -21.00
CA LYS A 969 -22.25 11.09 -21.11
C LYS A 969 -21.09 11.81 -21.78
N PRO A 970 -21.31 12.92 -22.50
CA PRO A 970 -20.23 13.67 -23.14
C PRO A 970 -19.28 14.28 -22.09
N LEU A 971 -18.01 14.41 -22.45
CA LEU A 971 -17.00 15.15 -21.67
C LEU A 971 -16.49 16.33 -22.52
N SER A 972 -16.63 17.56 -22.02
CA SER A 972 -15.93 18.72 -22.58
C SER A 972 -14.48 18.71 -22.09
N MET A 973 -13.51 18.74 -23.01
CA MET A 973 -12.09 18.65 -22.65
C MET A 973 -11.17 19.32 -23.68
N VAL A 974 -9.93 19.58 -23.25
CA VAL A 974 -8.80 19.89 -24.14
C VAL A 974 -8.36 18.59 -24.81
N THR A 975 -8.33 18.58 -26.14
CA THR A 975 -7.93 17.43 -26.95
C THR A 975 -6.52 17.52 -27.50
N ASP A 976 -5.96 18.72 -27.67
CA ASP A 976 -4.58 18.83 -28.16
C ASP A 976 -3.90 20.10 -27.67
N CYS A 977 -2.57 20.05 -27.61
CA CYS A 977 -1.68 21.09 -27.15
C CYS A 977 -0.44 21.06 -28.04
N GLN A 978 -0.27 22.06 -28.90
CA GLN A 978 0.86 22.15 -29.83
C GLN A 978 1.68 23.40 -29.56
N VAL A 979 2.99 23.22 -29.32
CA VAL A 979 3.95 24.33 -29.36
C VAL A 979 4.22 24.65 -30.82
N GLU A 980 3.96 25.89 -31.22
CA GLU A 980 4.22 26.42 -32.55
C GLU A 980 5.33 27.48 -32.47
N ALA A 981 5.87 27.89 -33.63
CA ALA A 981 7.01 28.82 -33.68
C ALA A 981 6.74 30.19 -33.04
N ASP A 982 5.48 30.62 -33.02
CA ASP A 982 5.01 31.94 -32.60
C ASP A 982 3.99 31.87 -31.44
N GLY A 983 3.76 30.69 -30.86
CA GLY A 983 2.78 30.55 -29.80
C GLY A 983 2.42 29.13 -29.37
N LEU A 984 1.29 29.03 -28.67
CA LEU A 984 0.73 27.79 -28.15
C LEU A 984 -0.67 27.59 -28.73
N ARG A 985 -0.92 26.47 -29.42
CA ARG A 985 -2.26 26.09 -29.88
C ARG A 985 -2.88 25.09 -28.92
N ILE A 986 -4.14 25.31 -28.54
CA ILE A 986 -4.95 24.42 -27.72
C ILE A 986 -6.22 24.06 -28.49
N ASP A 987 -6.48 22.77 -28.65
CA ASP A 987 -7.67 22.25 -29.34
C ASP A 987 -8.67 21.66 -28.32
N PHE A 988 -9.96 21.78 -28.62
CA PHE A 988 -11.09 21.39 -27.76
C PHE A 988 -12.05 20.49 -28.55
N ASN A 989 -12.73 19.55 -27.89
CA ASN A 989 -13.75 18.73 -28.57
C ASN A 989 -15.11 19.44 -28.75
N PHE A 990 -15.27 20.65 -28.20
CA PHE A 990 -16.50 21.45 -28.23
C PHE A 990 -16.23 22.88 -28.70
N PRO A 991 -17.21 23.55 -29.34
CA PRO A 991 -17.04 24.93 -29.77
C PRO A 991 -17.08 25.90 -28.59
N LEU A 992 -16.15 26.86 -28.57
CA LEU A 992 -16.05 27.91 -27.56
C LEU A 992 -16.92 29.13 -27.90
N ASP A 993 -17.25 29.91 -26.87
CA ASP A 993 -17.81 31.26 -27.02
C ASP A 993 -16.72 32.21 -27.56
N PRO A 994 -16.93 32.88 -28.71
CA PRO A 994 -15.91 33.74 -29.31
C PRO A 994 -15.43 34.89 -28.43
N LYS A 995 -16.33 35.45 -27.61
CA LYS A 995 -16.01 36.56 -26.71
C LYS A 995 -15.10 36.11 -25.58
N SER A 996 -15.42 34.99 -24.93
CA SER A 996 -14.59 34.40 -23.90
C SER A 996 -13.23 33.92 -24.45
N ALA A 997 -13.21 33.28 -25.62
CA ALA A 997 -11.99 32.74 -26.20
C ALA A 997 -10.99 33.82 -26.68
N SER A 998 -11.48 35.01 -27.02
CA SER A 998 -10.61 36.12 -27.45
C SER A 998 -10.22 37.05 -26.30
N ASP A 999 -10.77 36.88 -25.09
CA ASP A 999 -10.46 37.69 -23.92
C ASP A 999 -9.18 37.18 -23.24
N LEU A 1000 -8.12 38.00 -23.22
CA LEU A 1000 -6.87 37.66 -22.55
C LEU A 1000 -7.02 37.39 -21.05
N LYS A 1001 -8.08 37.88 -20.40
CA LYS A 1001 -8.37 37.57 -18.98
C LYS A 1001 -8.81 36.13 -18.76
N SER A 1002 -9.25 35.43 -19.81
CA SER A 1002 -9.55 34.00 -19.75
C SER A 1002 -8.30 33.12 -19.67
N TYR A 1003 -7.10 33.70 -19.81
CA TYR A 1003 -5.84 32.98 -19.81
C TYR A 1003 -4.89 33.54 -18.76
N PHE A 1004 -4.37 32.66 -17.92
CA PHE A 1004 -3.25 32.98 -17.04
C PHE A 1004 -2.14 31.96 -17.29
N ALA A 1005 -0.94 32.43 -17.60
CA ALA A 1005 0.20 31.55 -17.84
C ALA A 1005 1.43 32.04 -17.10
N GLU A 1006 2.12 31.12 -16.45
CA GLU A 1006 3.40 31.32 -15.76
C GLU A 1006 4.38 30.23 -16.17
N GLN A 1007 5.68 30.48 -16.00
CA GLN A 1007 6.75 29.59 -16.42
C GLN A 1007 7.94 29.59 -15.47
N TRP A 1008 8.65 28.45 -15.39
CA TRP A 1008 9.86 28.28 -14.59
C TRP A 1008 10.76 27.13 -15.06
N ASN A 1009 12.02 27.18 -14.63
CA ASN A 1009 13.00 26.13 -14.77
C ASN A 1009 13.34 25.49 -13.42
N TYR A 1010 13.96 24.32 -13.49
CA TYR A 1010 14.53 23.62 -12.36
C TYR A 1010 16.04 23.53 -12.49
N HIS A 1011 16.74 23.41 -11.37
CA HIS A 1011 18.16 23.14 -11.37
C HIS A 1011 18.43 21.66 -11.07
N TRP A 1012 19.26 21.03 -11.90
CA TRP A 1012 19.71 19.65 -11.70
C TRP A 1012 20.94 19.62 -10.80
N ARG A 1013 20.75 19.17 -9.55
CA ARG A 1013 21.77 19.22 -8.48
C ARG A 1013 21.59 18.05 -7.50
N PRO A 1014 22.61 17.72 -6.68
CA PRO A 1014 22.53 16.60 -5.72
C PRO A 1014 21.53 16.82 -4.57
N GLU A 1015 21.13 18.06 -4.29
CA GLU A 1015 20.13 18.36 -3.26
C GLU A 1015 18.77 17.72 -3.56
N TYR A 1016 17.95 17.57 -2.52
CA TYR A 1016 16.63 16.97 -2.68
C TYR A 1016 15.67 17.94 -3.38
N GLY A 1017 15.28 17.62 -4.61
CA GLY A 1017 14.40 18.45 -5.42
C GLY A 1017 15.05 19.77 -5.85
N SER A 1018 14.25 20.67 -6.39
CA SER A 1018 14.66 22.03 -6.77
C SER A 1018 13.54 23.01 -6.46
N ASP A 1019 13.92 24.22 -6.05
CA ASP A 1019 13.03 25.37 -6.14
C ASP A 1019 12.67 25.65 -7.61
N MET A 1020 11.63 26.44 -7.82
CA MET A 1020 11.26 26.96 -9.14
C MET A 1020 12.10 28.20 -9.43
N PHE A 1021 12.77 28.27 -10.57
CA PHE A 1021 13.61 29.39 -10.97
C PHE A 1021 13.04 30.14 -12.17
N SER A 1022 13.03 31.47 -12.07
CA SER A 1022 12.65 32.39 -13.14
C SER A 1022 13.57 32.20 -14.37
N PRO A 1023 13.04 31.84 -15.55
CA PRO A 1023 13.86 31.70 -16.75
C PRO A 1023 14.53 33.00 -17.19
N ALA A 1024 13.97 34.16 -16.84
CA ALA A 1024 14.54 35.47 -17.16
C ALA A 1024 15.68 35.90 -16.22
N THR A 1025 15.64 35.52 -14.94
CA THR A 1025 16.58 36.03 -13.92
C THR A 1025 17.44 34.96 -13.26
N ASP A 1026 17.11 33.68 -13.45
CA ASP A 1026 17.72 32.52 -12.78
C ASP A 1026 17.72 32.62 -11.24
N ARG A 1027 16.71 33.29 -10.68
CA ARG A 1027 16.46 33.39 -9.23
C ARG A 1027 15.21 32.61 -8.84
N PRO A 1028 15.09 32.16 -7.57
CA PRO A 1028 13.88 31.52 -7.10
C PRO A 1028 12.63 32.37 -7.38
N GLY A 1029 11.64 31.79 -8.06
CA GLY A 1029 10.44 32.47 -8.53
C GLY A 1029 9.89 31.90 -9.84
N LYS A 1030 8.79 32.49 -10.30
CA LYS A 1030 8.13 32.17 -11.56
C LYS A 1030 7.99 33.45 -12.39
N ASP A 1031 8.06 33.33 -13.71
CA ASP A 1031 7.81 34.44 -14.62
C ASP A 1031 6.41 34.33 -15.22
N LYS A 1032 5.70 35.47 -15.35
CA LYS A 1032 4.46 35.51 -16.12
C LYS A 1032 4.77 35.35 -17.61
N LEU A 1033 4.06 34.46 -18.30
CA LEU A 1033 4.17 34.31 -19.76
C LEU A 1033 3.37 35.41 -20.46
N ASN A 1034 4.00 36.10 -21.41
CA ASN A 1034 3.42 37.26 -22.10
C ASN A 1034 2.56 36.82 -23.31
N ILE A 1035 1.27 36.60 -23.08
CA ILE A 1035 0.30 36.29 -24.14
C ILE A 1035 -0.14 37.60 -24.81
N LYS A 1036 0.19 37.79 -26.09
CA LYS A 1036 -0.10 39.01 -26.85
C LYS A 1036 -1.53 39.06 -27.38
N SER A 1037 -2.04 37.93 -27.84
CA SER A 1037 -3.41 37.77 -28.34
C SER A 1037 -3.83 36.30 -28.26
N ALA A 1038 -5.14 36.06 -28.25
CA ALA A 1038 -5.75 34.76 -28.38
C ALA A 1038 -6.61 34.75 -29.65
N LEU A 1039 -6.32 33.81 -30.56
CA LEU A 1039 -6.98 33.72 -31.86
C LEU A 1039 -7.82 32.44 -31.91
N LEU A 1040 -9.14 32.60 -32.02
CA LEU A 1040 -10.07 31.47 -32.16
C LEU A 1040 -10.12 31.02 -33.62
N SER A 1041 -10.09 29.71 -33.86
CA SER A 1041 -10.26 29.10 -35.17
C SER A 1041 -11.66 29.31 -35.74
N ALA A 1042 -11.80 29.12 -37.05
CA ALA A 1042 -13.08 29.29 -37.75
C ALA A 1042 -14.18 28.32 -37.27
N ASP A 1043 -13.82 27.11 -36.87
CA ASP A 1043 -14.75 26.12 -36.31
C ASP A 1043 -15.04 26.33 -34.82
N GLY A 1044 -14.35 27.28 -34.17
CA GLY A 1044 -14.48 27.61 -32.76
C GLY A 1044 -13.90 26.57 -31.81
N LYS A 1045 -13.12 25.60 -32.29
CA LYS A 1045 -12.60 24.48 -31.50
C LYS A 1045 -11.11 24.54 -31.21
N SER A 1046 -10.41 25.59 -31.65
CA SER A 1046 -8.99 25.77 -31.39
C SER A 1046 -8.70 27.21 -31.02
N VAL A 1047 -7.83 27.42 -30.03
CA VAL A 1047 -7.30 28.73 -29.68
C VAL A 1047 -5.79 28.74 -29.84
N LYS A 1048 -5.27 29.69 -30.61
CA LYS A 1048 -3.85 30.00 -30.68
C LYS A 1048 -3.52 31.19 -29.78
N LEU A 1049 -2.71 30.95 -28.76
CA LEU A 1049 -2.15 31.98 -27.89
C LEU A 1049 -0.83 32.46 -28.47
N MET A 1050 -0.79 33.71 -28.93
CA MET A 1050 0.41 34.30 -29.52
C MET A 1050 1.41 34.65 -28.42
N VAL A 1051 2.58 34.00 -28.45
CA VAL A 1051 3.66 34.20 -27.48
C VAL A 1051 4.97 34.37 -28.28
N PRO A 1052 5.25 35.58 -28.79
CA PRO A 1052 6.37 35.80 -29.73
C PRO A 1052 7.75 35.47 -29.17
N ASP A 1053 7.92 35.58 -27.85
CA ASP A 1053 9.18 35.34 -27.16
C ASP A 1053 9.24 33.96 -26.48
N LEU A 1054 8.46 32.99 -26.98
CA LEU A 1054 8.42 31.63 -26.42
C LEU A 1054 9.79 30.95 -26.55
N LYS A 1055 10.26 30.36 -25.46
CA LYS A 1055 11.56 29.68 -25.38
C LYS A 1055 11.38 28.30 -24.74
N PRO A 1056 12.34 27.37 -24.95
CA PRO A 1056 12.38 26.15 -24.15
C PRO A 1056 12.40 26.46 -22.66
N VAL A 1057 11.57 25.75 -21.91
CA VAL A 1057 11.37 25.94 -20.48
C VAL A 1057 10.87 24.63 -19.86
N ASN A 1058 11.34 24.31 -18.65
CA ASN A 1058 10.95 23.04 -18.02
C ASN A 1058 9.45 22.98 -17.73
N GLN A 1059 8.83 24.11 -17.39
CA GLN A 1059 7.42 24.16 -17.10
C GLN A 1059 6.77 25.46 -17.57
N VAL A 1060 5.68 25.31 -18.30
CA VAL A 1060 4.59 26.28 -18.42
C VAL A 1060 3.40 25.73 -17.63
N HIS A 1061 2.74 26.60 -16.88
CA HIS A 1061 1.48 26.32 -16.20
C HIS A 1061 0.44 27.31 -16.72
N LEU A 1062 -0.50 26.78 -17.51
CA LEU A 1062 -1.54 27.53 -18.19
C LEU A 1062 -2.89 27.22 -17.55
N LYS A 1063 -3.57 28.27 -17.09
CA LYS A 1063 -4.94 28.21 -16.56
C LYS A 1063 -5.90 28.82 -17.57
N LEU A 1064 -6.93 28.06 -17.89
CA LEU A 1064 -8.01 28.43 -18.80
C LEU A 1064 -9.28 28.73 -18.00
N ASN A 1065 -9.96 29.83 -18.32
CA ASN A 1065 -11.27 30.19 -17.78
C ASN A 1065 -12.17 30.66 -18.93
N LEU A 1066 -12.75 29.69 -19.62
CA LEU A 1066 -13.48 29.87 -20.87
C LEU A 1066 -14.97 29.59 -20.70
N LYS A 1067 -15.72 29.83 -21.78
CA LYS A 1067 -17.10 29.39 -21.91
C LYS A 1067 -17.27 28.61 -23.20
N ALA A 1068 -18.05 27.54 -23.14
CA ALA A 1068 -18.57 26.88 -24.33
C ALA A 1068 -19.53 27.82 -25.07
N LYS A 1069 -19.76 27.55 -26.35
CA LYS A 1069 -20.76 28.28 -27.16
C LYS A 1069 -22.19 28.17 -26.58
N SER A 1070 -22.46 27.12 -25.79
CA SER A 1070 -23.70 26.95 -25.02
C SER A 1070 -23.83 27.92 -23.84
N GLY A 1071 -22.73 28.59 -23.46
CA GLY A 1071 -22.64 29.46 -22.27
C GLY A 1071 -22.12 28.75 -21.02
N GLU A 1072 -21.94 27.42 -21.04
CA GLU A 1072 -21.41 26.65 -19.92
C GLU A 1072 -19.95 27.04 -19.62
N PRO A 1073 -19.58 27.23 -18.34
CA PRO A 1073 -18.21 27.54 -17.97
C PRO A 1073 -17.28 26.33 -18.18
N PHE A 1074 -16.06 26.58 -18.63
CA PHE A 1074 -15.01 25.59 -18.78
C PHE A 1074 -13.72 26.14 -18.16
N ALA A 1075 -13.22 25.49 -17.11
CA ALA A 1075 -11.96 25.83 -16.48
C ALA A 1075 -11.04 24.61 -16.48
N GLU A 1076 -9.76 24.84 -16.78
CA GLU A 1076 -8.77 23.75 -16.88
C GLU A 1076 -7.36 24.25 -16.54
N GLU A 1077 -6.55 23.38 -15.95
CA GLU A 1077 -5.12 23.64 -15.71
C GLU A 1077 -4.24 22.69 -16.53
N VAL A 1078 -3.39 23.27 -17.38
CA VAL A 1078 -2.48 22.57 -18.27
C VAL A 1078 -1.05 22.79 -17.81
N TYR A 1079 -0.36 21.71 -17.49
CA TYR A 1079 1.08 21.72 -17.20
C TYR A 1079 1.81 21.23 -18.45
N TRP A 1080 2.76 22.02 -18.95
CA TRP A 1080 3.42 21.76 -20.23
C TRP A 1080 4.93 21.93 -20.14
N THR A 1081 5.69 20.91 -20.51
CA THR A 1081 7.15 21.03 -20.69
C THR A 1081 7.47 21.34 -22.14
N ILE A 1082 8.30 22.36 -22.37
CA ILE A 1082 8.71 22.77 -23.71
C ILE A 1082 10.20 22.51 -23.84
N ASN A 1083 10.55 21.33 -24.35
CA ASN A 1083 11.93 20.96 -24.65
C ASN A 1083 12.43 21.72 -25.88
N ARG A 1084 11.54 22.00 -26.84
CA ARG A 1084 11.84 22.76 -28.06
C ARG A 1084 10.65 23.57 -28.55
N VAL A 1085 10.95 24.75 -29.07
CA VAL A 1085 10.03 25.57 -29.89
C VAL A 1085 10.36 25.34 -31.37
N PRO A 1086 9.38 24.98 -32.22
CA PRO A 1086 9.61 24.82 -33.65
C PRO A 1086 10.15 26.08 -34.31
N LYS A 1087 10.92 25.91 -35.39
CA LYS A 1087 11.28 27.04 -36.25
C LYS A 1087 10.10 27.34 -37.21
N PRO A 1088 9.91 28.60 -37.61
CA PRO A 1088 8.87 28.98 -38.57
C PRO A 1088 8.99 28.27 -39.92
#